data_AF-W0IX98-F1
#
_entry.id   AF-W0IX98-F1
#
_cell.length_a   1.000
_cell.length_b   1.000
_cell.length_c   1.000
_cell.angle_alpha   90.00
_cell.angle_beta   90.00
_cell.angle_gamma   90.00
#
_symmetry.space_group_name_H-M   'P 1'
#
loop_
_entity.id
_entity.type
_entity.pdbx_description
1 polymer ?
#
loop_
_entity_poly.entity_id
_entity_poly.type
_entity_poly.pdbx_seq_one_letter_code
_entity_poly.pdbx_strand_id
1 'polypeptide(L)'
;MTAGCIIRTFLGLAFIIAQALAAAPTEFPEIPGVKIAPAGDLTVAGIRTGVTLIDTQWGQAKQESLVTQTGYPRAHDKTRAWVNRGTLALKTHPDIPLRFLQRISPVAQDPQAMRLEWEVIPASPDASAPLREAAWQLFLPVKRYDGRQLRIDDTTLTLSADDTRQPFPNLRSAERTLAIPVDDNASLVITGKFGITLQDMRRWGTPAWVVRIRFLQRNNTGTQEQPTLARAALEVRLRYQPHRSTALDLRPVANRAFVDEVAGDNRGGWTDQGPEQDLRALKPGLLDTSGIAFDIIDPASNNNKAALVLGRIGQPELPRSATLTLPAAPSASGASPSDPPRNLYLLHAAAWLPIESEPVGTVAIRNTDGTTTRRDILANRDIADWWSPSTRPNAIPAWSADNTQATVALYLTRLPLDPVKTPAAITFETTGDSMWMIAAASTSPDDIPVTGTRVPLAIQAGKDWAPYHHTLEIRSGSVFDFSPHVLAGAPAGKNGPLIATPDGHFAFEHQPGRPVRFWGVNLCFSANFLENDEADRLADRLTRSGYNTVRLHHYDRDITLPGQNSWDIDPAKLDRLDYLFAALKKRGIYLNIDLYSARYFSDAELRSFGLDTTLRPNAHRRNFKALFPITPAMFESWKKFAQDLLLHKNAYTGLTWAEDPALIGICPLNEDNLVTNLTTPLAISRYEAAYAAAHPDAPDPTQNPAAWNRFLYESQISSDARIFDFLRNTLKTRALLTGANYRGYQGLSYVREHYDYVDNHTYWDHPNFPRAAWSPPYSFSQRNATRLAARVPRTTMPTRIPGKPFVITEFNYCRPNATRAEGSVLMPAYASLQDWDALYNFQYAHDRDTALHGAVENYFAIAADPVGLIGDRVGALLFLRRDIAPATRTIVYAAAPDEAFAKMTAPFPESFSRLGLVTRIGSFPGAPADLLGKTFPGELNLAALVTGSATLAGSAPRAPVRTWTADNQLAANLVNAGILPSGSISDDGRSYTSETRQIELSTLPGTLKVVTPRGEHFVAAPSARLSGDRVTIRNGDVPATLSIVAVDDAPLAATRRILVTHLTNSLPAGARFEHTDQKLLLGWGKGPHLVQRGSTELALRLSPGDWRAWAVDASGERVREVKLQHKNNQLVLIADTVTDEGTQLAYELTR
;
A
#
# COMPACT_ATOMS: atom_id res chain seq x y z
N MET A 1 -12.31 56.55 33.98
CA MET A 1 -13.33 57.01 33.00
C MET A 1 -13.56 55.82 32.07
N THR A 2 -14.61 54.99 32.21
CA THR A 2 -16.07 55.21 31.98
C THR A 2 -16.41 55.23 30.48
N ALA A 3 -17.39 54.49 29.96
CA ALA A 3 -18.32 53.47 30.51
C ALA A 3 -18.54 52.36 29.44
N GLY A 4 -19.20 51.20 29.63
CA GLY A 4 -20.43 50.90 30.37
C GLY A 4 -21.67 51.39 29.58
N CYS A 5 -22.81 50.70 29.50
CA CYS A 5 -23.24 49.40 30.05
C CYS A 5 -24.55 48.96 29.35
N ILE A 6 -24.84 47.64 29.34
CA ILE A 6 -26.15 46.97 29.58
C ILE A 6 -27.44 47.63 29.02
N ILE A 7 -28.28 46.88 28.28
CA ILE A 7 -29.70 46.58 28.58
C ILE A 7 -30.37 45.70 27.49
N ARG A 8 -30.80 44.51 27.93
CA ARG A 8 -31.98 43.66 27.56
C ARG A 8 -32.36 43.54 26.07
N THR A 9 -32.51 42.35 25.48
CA THR A 9 -33.26 41.13 25.89
C THR A 9 -34.79 41.32 25.92
N PHE A 10 -35.48 40.32 25.37
CA PHE A 10 -36.83 39.77 25.64
C PHE A 10 -37.57 39.53 24.31
N LEU A 11 -37.69 38.27 23.83
CA LEU A 11 -38.56 37.17 24.29
C LEU A 11 -40.07 37.41 24.08
N GLY A 12 -40.63 36.59 23.20
CA GLY A 12 -41.83 35.82 23.54
C GLY A 12 -43.15 36.23 22.89
N LEU A 13 -43.72 35.27 22.13
CA LEU A 13 -45.14 35.09 21.85
C LEU A 13 -45.83 36.17 20.98
N ALA A 14 -47.02 35.94 20.39
CA ALA A 14 -47.63 34.71 19.82
C ALA A 14 -49.00 35.08 19.18
N PHE A 15 -49.56 34.21 18.34
CA PHE A 15 -51.01 34.03 18.09
C PHE A 15 -51.76 35.20 17.40
N ILE A 16 -52.86 35.05 16.66
CA ILE A 16 -53.48 33.94 15.86
C ILE A 16 -53.87 34.58 14.48
N ILE A 17 -54.51 34.00 13.45
CA ILE A 17 -55.46 32.89 13.21
C ILE A 17 -55.15 32.36 11.77
N ALA A 18 -55.48 31.16 11.29
CA ALA A 18 -55.51 29.75 11.76
C ALA A 18 -55.98 28.90 10.55
N GLN A 19 -55.91 27.56 10.67
CA GLN A 19 -56.16 26.55 9.60
C GLN A 19 -55.01 26.39 8.58
N ALA A 20 -54.50 25.19 8.29
CA ALA A 20 -54.85 23.86 8.80
C ALA A 20 -53.66 23.18 9.51
N LEU A 21 -53.87 22.73 10.76
CA LEU A 21 -53.05 21.71 11.39
C LEU A 21 -53.46 20.34 10.80
N ALA A 22 -52.59 19.75 9.99
CA ALA A 22 -52.66 18.34 9.62
C ALA A 22 -51.53 17.60 10.36
N ALA A 23 -51.85 16.45 10.95
CA ALA A 23 -51.00 15.84 11.99
C ALA A 23 -49.65 15.30 11.48
N ALA A 24 -48.63 15.47 12.32
CA ALA A 24 -47.36 14.77 12.23
C ALA A 24 -47.07 14.05 13.57
N PRO A 25 -46.52 12.85 13.53
CA PRO A 25 -46.94 11.71 12.73
C PRO A 25 -47.66 10.65 13.59
N THR A 26 -48.58 9.88 13.00
CA THR A 26 -48.92 8.57 13.57
C THR A 26 -47.66 7.70 13.62
N GLU A 27 -47.47 6.90 14.67
CA GLU A 27 -46.40 5.90 14.75
C GLU A 27 -46.41 4.98 13.53
N PHE A 28 -45.43 5.18 12.65
CA PHE A 28 -45.14 4.34 11.49
C PHE A 28 -44.31 3.12 11.89
N PRO A 29 -44.23 2.07 11.04
CA PRO A 29 -43.36 0.93 11.26
C PRO A 29 -41.88 1.34 11.44
N GLU A 30 -41.13 0.57 12.22
CA GLU A 30 -39.73 0.80 12.61
C GLU A 30 -38.72 0.55 11.47
N ILE A 31 -39.13 0.81 10.23
CA ILE A 31 -38.28 0.65 9.05
C ILE A 31 -37.31 1.85 8.96
N PRO A 32 -35.99 1.62 8.94
CA PRO A 32 -35.00 2.70 8.93
C PRO A 32 -35.19 3.71 7.80
N GLY A 33 -35.14 5.00 8.16
CA GLY A 33 -35.13 6.10 7.20
C GLY A 33 -36.43 6.34 6.42
N VAL A 34 -37.58 5.80 6.86
CA VAL A 34 -38.89 6.15 6.29
C VAL A 34 -39.16 7.65 6.42
N LYS A 35 -39.42 8.32 5.31
CA LYS A 35 -39.89 9.71 5.24
C LYS A 35 -40.93 9.88 4.14
N ILE A 36 -41.98 10.65 4.42
CA ILE A 36 -43.11 10.88 3.52
C ILE A 36 -43.13 12.37 3.16
N ALA A 37 -43.12 12.70 1.86
CA ALA A 37 -43.29 14.08 1.39
C ALA A 37 -44.78 14.51 1.47
N PRO A 38 -45.11 15.82 1.41
CA PRO A 38 -46.50 16.29 1.39
C PRO A 38 -47.34 15.71 0.23
N ALA A 39 -46.71 15.46 -0.93
CA ALA A 39 -47.33 14.79 -2.07
C ALA A 39 -47.41 13.25 -1.92
N GLY A 40 -46.70 12.66 -0.95
CA GLY A 40 -46.70 11.23 -0.64
C GLY A 40 -45.58 10.40 -1.28
N ASP A 41 -44.62 11.03 -1.95
CA ASP A 41 -43.33 10.42 -2.31
C ASP A 41 -42.63 9.89 -1.05
N LEU A 42 -41.99 8.72 -1.17
CA LEU A 42 -41.41 8.01 -0.03
C LEU A 42 -39.89 7.88 -0.18
N THR A 43 -39.16 8.26 0.87
CA THR A 43 -37.82 7.71 1.11
C THR A 43 -37.95 6.52 2.06
N VAL A 44 -37.32 5.39 1.74
CA VAL A 44 -37.28 4.19 2.60
C VAL A 44 -35.87 3.62 2.57
N ALA A 45 -35.23 3.39 3.73
CA ALA A 45 -33.82 2.97 3.83
C ALA A 45 -32.85 3.78 2.93
N GLY A 46 -33.14 5.07 2.72
CA GLY A 46 -32.38 5.97 1.84
C GLY A 46 -32.54 5.72 0.33
N ILE A 47 -33.45 4.83 -0.11
CA ILE A 47 -33.94 4.79 -1.49
C ILE A 47 -35.01 5.87 -1.65
N ARG A 48 -34.84 6.80 -2.59
CA ARG A 48 -35.92 7.73 -3.00
C ARG A 48 -36.90 6.99 -3.91
N THR A 49 -38.20 7.17 -3.68
CA THR A 49 -39.26 6.58 -4.48
C THR A 49 -40.43 7.55 -4.70
N GLY A 50 -41.23 7.32 -5.73
CA GLY A 50 -42.45 8.09 -6.03
C GLY A 50 -43.21 7.52 -7.23
N VAL A 51 -44.50 7.79 -7.37
CA VAL A 51 -45.28 7.34 -8.53
C VAL A 51 -45.00 8.23 -9.74
N THR A 52 -44.90 7.62 -10.92
CA THR A 52 -44.82 8.31 -12.21
C THR A 52 -45.89 7.74 -13.15
N LEU A 53 -46.59 8.64 -13.83
CA LEU A 53 -47.55 8.37 -14.88
C LEU A 53 -46.91 8.71 -16.23
N ILE A 54 -46.91 7.76 -17.16
CA ILE A 54 -46.33 7.88 -18.49
C ILE A 54 -47.48 7.85 -19.50
N ASP A 55 -47.62 8.90 -20.31
CA ASP A 55 -48.62 8.96 -21.40
C ASP A 55 -48.14 8.23 -22.68
N THR A 56 -49.03 8.05 -23.67
CA THR A 56 -48.68 7.33 -24.92
C THR A 56 -47.53 7.97 -25.70
N GLN A 57 -47.31 9.28 -25.53
CA GLN A 57 -46.22 10.06 -26.13
C GLN A 57 -44.93 10.06 -25.28
N TRP A 58 -44.86 9.26 -24.22
CA TRP A 58 -43.75 9.20 -23.23
C TRP A 58 -43.56 10.46 -22.39
N GLY A 59 -44.53 11.40 -22.38
CA GLY A 59 -44.58 12.44 -21.38
C GLY A 59 -44.73 11.83 -19.98
N GLN A 60 -44.07 12.44 -18.99
CA GLN A 60 -44.06 11.96 -17.61
C GLN A 60 -44.64 13.01 -16.68
N ALA A 61 -45.69 12.62 -15.95
CA ALA A 61 -46.18 13.33 -14.78
C ALA A 61 -45.76 12.55 -13.52
N LYS A 62 -45.34 13.25 -12.47
CA LYS A 62 -44.77 12.63 -11.27
C LYS A 62 -45.63 12.95 -10.05
N GLN A 63 -45.54 12.11 -9.03
CA GLN A 63 -46.21 12.34 -7.76
C GLN A 63 -45.80 13.67 -7.10
N GLU A 64 -44.55 14.13 -7.27
CA GLU A 64 -44.10 15.45 -6.79
C GLU A 64 -44.89 16.65 -7.34
N SER A 65 -45.73 16.47 -8.39
CA SER A 65 -46.68 17.49 -8.90
C SER A 65 -48.16 17.17 -8.60
N LEU A 66 -48.45 16.38 -7.56
CA LEU A 66 -49.82 16.10 -7.11
C LEU A 66 -50.48 17.35 -6.51
N VAL A 67 -51.58 17.82 -7.10
CA VAL A 67 -52.44 18.83 -6.49
C VAL A 67 -53.30 18.13 -5.44
N THR A 68 -52.95 18.28 -4.17
CA THR A 68 -53.66 17.59 -3.07
C THR A 68 -55.06 18.18 -2.84
N GLN A 69 -56.01 17.31 -2.54
CA GLN A 69 -57.37 17.70 -2.17
C GLN A 69 -57.37 18.34 -0.78
N THR A 70 -58.15 19.42 -0.59
CA THR A 70 -58.34 20.06 0.72
C THR A 70 -58.70 19.03 1.80
N GLY A 71 -57.96 19.02 2.91
CA GLY A 71 -58.09 18.01 3.97
C GLY A 71 -57.25 16.73 3.77
N TYR A 72 -56.35 16.72 2.79
CA TYR A 72 -55.33 15.69 2.57
C TYR A 72 -53.93 16.30 2.37
N PRO A 73 -52.84 15.59 2.72
CA PRO A 73 -52.82 14.27 3.34
C PRO A 73 -53.35 14.26 4.79
N ARG A 74 -53.83 13.11 5.24
CA ARG A 74 -54.34 12.91 6.61
C ARG A 74 -53.94 11.56 7.18
N ALA A 75 -53.72 11.50 8.49
CA ALA A 75 -53.58 10.26 9.22
C ALA A 75 -54.93 9.83 9.83
N HIS A 76 -55.10 8.53 10.09
CA HIS A 76 -56.28 7.95 10.72
C HIS A 76 -55.90 7.24 12.03
N ASP A 77 -56.02 7.92 13.16
CA ASP A 77 -55.52 7.50 14.48
C ASP A 77 -55.83 6.05 14.84
N LYS A 78 -57.11 5.62 14.67
CA LYS A 78 -57.58 4.26 14.99
C LYS A 78 -56.98 3.14 14.12
N THR A 79 -56.43 3.47 12.96
CA THR A 79 -55.87 2.48 12.00
C THR A 79 -54.39 2.72 11.72
N ARG A 80 -53.82 3.82 12.25
CA ARG A 80 -52.49 4.36 11.92
C ARG A 80 -52.23 4.51 10.41
N ALA A 81 -53.29 4.59 9.60
CA ALA A 81 -53.21 4.68 8.15
C ALA A 81 -53.06 6.13 7.70
N TRP A 82 -52.03 6.40 6.91
CA TRP A 82 -51.82 7.68 6.24
C TRP A 82 -52.45 7.63 4.84
N VAL A 83 -53.21 8.65 4.48
CA VAL A 83 -53.95 8.72 3.21
C VAL A 83 -53.67 10.06 2.53
N ASN A 84 -53.35 10.03 1.24
CA ASN A 84 -53.33 11.22 0.39
C ASN A 84 -54.30 11.08 -0.78
N ARG A 85 -54.86 12.22 -1.21
CA ARG A 85 -55.78 12.31 -2.35
C ARG A 85 -55.55 13.60 -3.09
N GLY A 86 -55.78 13.58 -4.40
CA GLY A 86 -55.62 14.77 -5.23
C GLY A 86 -55.80 14.47 -6.71
N THR A 87 -55.31 15.38 -7.55
CA THR A 87 -55.28 15.22 -9.01
C THR A 87 -53.86 15.33 -9.57
N LEU A 88 -53.55 14.47 -10.53
CA LEU A 88 -52.39 14.55 -11.41
C LEU A 88 -52.87 14.76 -12.84
N ALA A 89 -52.21 15.63 -13.60
CA ALA A 89 -52.47 15.82 -15.02
C ALA A 89 -51.40 15.12 -15.86
N LEU A 90 -51.74 14.59 -17.03
CA LEU A 90 -50.74 13.98 -17.94
C LEU A 90 -49.92 15.07 -18.65
N LYS A 91 -48.64 14.82 -18.92
CA LYS A 91 -47.73 15.86 -19.41
C LYS A 91 -48.10 16.36 -20.81
N THR A 92 -48.55 15.47 -21.69
CA THR A 92 -49.03 15.83 -23.04
C THR A 92 -50.54 16.08 -23.12
N HIS A 93 -51.27 15.86 -22.03
CA HIS A 93 -52.72 16.05 -21.93
C HIS A 93 -53.09 16.70 -20.57
N PRO A 94 -52.71 17.96 -20.33
CA PRO A 94 -52.88 18.61 -19.03
C PRO A 94 -54.35 18.82 -18.63
N ASP A 95 -55.23 18.95 -19.63
CA ASP A 95 -56.68 19.17 -19.45
C ASP A 95 -57.44 17.91 -18.99
N ILE A 96 -56.74 16.77 -18.86
CA ILE A 96 -57.31 15.48 -18.43
C ILE A 96 -56.79 15.13 -17.03
N PRO A 97 -57.42 15.66 -15.96
CA PRO A 97 -57.04 15.32 -14.60
C PRO A 97 -57.38 13.86 -14.27
N LEU A 98 -56.41 13.17 -13.68
CA LEU A 98 -56.54 11.84 -13.09
C LEU A 98 -56.64 11.98 -11.58
N ARG A 99 -57.67 11.39 -10.97
CA ARG A 99 -57.78 11.31 -9.51
C ARG A 99 -56.75 10.31 -9.00
N PHE A 100 -55.94 10.75 -8.05
CA PHE A 100 -54.91 9.96 -7.40
C PHE A 100 -55.29 9.69 -5.94
N LEU A 101 -55.20 8.43 -5.52
CA LEU A 101 -55.35 7.98 -4.16
C LEU A 101 -54.08 7.22 -3.75
N GLN A 102 -53.56 7.53 -2.57
CA GLN A 102 -52.54 6.74 -1.90
C GLN A 102 -53.01 6.42 -0.48
N ARG A 103 -52.76 5.19 -0.02
CA ARG A 103 -52.84 4.81 1.40
C ARG A 103 -51.58 4.06 1.79
N ILE A 104 -51.14 4.32 3.01
CA ILE A 104 -50.05 3.60 3.67
C ILE A 104 -50.54 3.18 5.04
N SER A 105 -50.42 1.89 5.37
CA SER A 105 -50.89 1.33 6.63
C SER A 105 -49.83 0.40 7.23
N PRO A 106 -49.64 0.33 8.55
CA PRO A 106 -48.79 -0.70 9.16
C PRO A 106 -49.37 -2.09 8.91
N VAL A 107 -48.52 -3.12 8.93
CA VAL A 107 -48.97 -4.52 8.95
C VAL A 107 -49.15 -4.96 10.40
N ALA A 108 -50.31 -5.55 10.73
CA ALA A 108 -50.57 -6.06 12.07
C ALA A 108 -49.54 -7.14 12.45
N GLN A 109 -49.00 -7.05 13.67
CA GLN A 109 -47.97 -7.93 14.22
C GLN A 109 -46.62 -7.94 13.46
N ASP A 110 -46.40 -7.01 12.53
CA ASP A 110 -45.13 -6.86 11.81
C ASP A 110 -44.65 -5.39 11.82
N PRO A 111 -43.91 -4.95 12.86
CA PRO A 111 -43.39 -3.58 12.97
C PRO A 111 -42.32 -3.26 11.93
N GLN A 112 -41.88 -4.23 11.13
CA GLN A 112 -40.93 -4.05 10.04
C GLN A 112 -41.62 -4.07 8.66
N ALA A 113 -42.96 -3.98 8.58
CA ALA A 113 -43.67 -3.89 7.32
C ALA A 113 -44.82 -2.87 7.27
N MET A 114 -45.05 -2.34 6.06
CA MET A 114 -46.20 -1.52 5.69
C MET A 114 -46.89 -2.08 4.44
N ARG A 115 -48.20 -1.88 4.35
CA ARG A 115 -48.96 -2.00 3.11
C ARG A 115 -48.97 -0.64 2.41
N LEU A 116 -48.67 -0.65 1.12
CA LEU A 116 -48.69 0.50 0.23
C LEU A 116 -49.76 0.26 -0.84
N GLU A 117 -50.75 1.14 -0.89
CA GLU A 117 -51.88 1.11 -1.82
C GLU A 117 -51.89 2.39 -2.66
N TRP A 118 -52.00 2.25 -3.98
CA TRP A 118 -52.23 3.37 -4.90
C TRP A 118 -53.35 3.05 -5.89
N GLU A 119 -54.12 4.07 -6.25
CA GLU A 119 -55.15 4.00 -7.28
C GLU A 119 -55.18 5.30 -8.10
N VAL A 120 -55.31 5.14 -9.42
CA VAL A 120 -55.38 6.22 -10.41
C VAL A 120 -56.54 5.94 -11.35
N ILE A 121 -57.48 6.87 -11.44
CA ILE A 121 -58.69 6.79 -12.29
C ILE A 121 -58.94 8.14 -12.98
N PRO A 122 -59.61 8.17 -14.14
CA PRO A 122 -60.08 9.42 -14.75
C PRO A 122 -60.97 10.24 -13.80
N ALA A 123 -60.91 11.58 -13.88
CA ALA A 123 -61.74 12.44 -13.02
C ALA A 123 -63.22 12.51 -13.44
N SER A 124 -63.55 12.12 -14.68
CA SER A 124 -64.90 11.89 -15.20
C SER A 124 -64.95 10.53 -15.91
N PRO A 125 -66.07 9.76 -15.88
CA PRO A 125 -66.18 8.49 -16.59
C PRO A 125 -65.89 8.59 -18.09
N ASP A 126 -66.23 9.72 -18.71
CA ASP A 126 -66.09 9.97 -20.15
C ASP A 126 -64.68 10.46 -20.56
N ALA A 127 -63.78 10.67 -19.59
CA ALA A 127 -62.47 11.27 -19.83
C ALA A 127 -61.45 10.25 -20.39
N SER A 128 -61.28 10.28 -21.71
CA SER A 128 -60.30 9.50 -22.48
C SER A 128 -58.85 9.86 -22.12
N ALA A 129 -58.30 9.29 -21.04
CA ALA A 129 -56.90 9.48 -20.64
C ALA A 129 -55.96 8.46 -21.31
N PRO A 130 -55.03 8.87 -22.20
CA PRO A 130 -54.12 7.97 -22.90
C PRO A 130 -52.87 7.62 -22.05
N LEU A 131 -53.09 6.89 -20.96
CA LEU A 131 -51.99 6.42 -20.09
C LEU A 131 -51.33 5.16 -20.67
N ARG A 132 -50.02 5.22 -20.91
CA ARG A 132 -49.18 4.10 -21.32
C ARG A 132 -48.77 3.20 -20.14
N GLU A 133 -48.42 3.81 -19.01
CA GLU A 133 -47.97 3.11 -17.81
C GLU A 133 -48.16 3.98 -16.55
N ALA A 134 -48.71 3.42 -15.47
CA ALA A 134 -48.48 3.92 -14.12
C ALA A 134 -47.47 3.02 -13.41
N ALA A 135 -46.46 3.59 -12.76
CA ALA A 135 -45.47 2.84 -12.00
C ALA A 135 -44.99 3.59 -10.76
N TRP A 136 -44.79 2.85 -9.68
CA TRP A 136 -44.01 3.32 -8.53
C TRP A 136 -42.53 3.10 -8.84
N GLN A 137 -41.75 4.18 -8.84
CA GLN A 137 -40.34 4.18 -9.22
C GLN A 137 -39.46 4.15 -7.97
N LEU A 138 -38.43 3.29 -7.97
CA LEU A 138 -37.39 3.24 -6.93
C LEU A 138 -36.04 3.58 -7.57
N PHE A 139 -35.38 4.63 -7.06
CA PHE A 139 -34.12 5.13 -7.59
C PHE A 139 -32.92 4.50 -6.87
N LEU A 140 -32.06 3.81 -7.63
CA LEU A 140 -30.89 3.08 -7.14
C LEU A 140 -29.60 3.76 -7.68
N PRO A 141 -28.96 4.66 -6.90
CA PRO A 141 -27.76 5.39 -7.36
C PRO A 141 -26.58 4.45 -7.59
N VAL A 142 -25.87 4.62 -8.71
CA VAL A 142 -24.77 3.72 -9.12
C VAL A 142 -23.69 3.61 -8.03
N LYS A 143 -23.33 4.73 -7.38
CA LYS A 143 -22.35 4.76 -6.28
C LYS A 143 -22.73 3.92 -5.05
N ARG A 144 -24.01 3.54 -4.87
CA ARG A 144 -24.48 2.68 -3.76
C ARG A 144 -24.80 1.25 -4.22
N TYR A 145 -25.17 1.07 -5.49
CA TYR A 145 -25.76 -0.17 -6.01
C TYR A 145 -24.90 -0.91 -7.05
N ASP A 146 -23.77 -0.37 -7.49
CA ASP A 146 -22.81 -1.13 -8.29
C ASP A 146 -22.33 -2.39 -7.55
N GLY A 147 -22.21 -3.50 -8.27
CA GLY A 147 -21.91 -4.83 -7.74
C GLY A 147 -23.04 -5.48 -6.94
N ARG A 148 -24.04 -4.72 -6.45
CA ARG A 148 -25.15 -5.27 -5.65
C ARG A 148 -26.10 -6.11 -6.51
N GLN A 149 -26.68 -7.13 -5.90
CA GLN A 149 -27.63 -8.04 -6.51
C GLN A 149 -29.07 -7.74 -6.09
N LEU A 150 -29.97 -7.57 -7.05
CA LEU A 150 -31.42 -7.56 -6.82
C LEU A 150 -31.95 -8.98 -6.99
N ARG A 151 -32.87 -9.43 -6.13
CA ARG A 151 -33.59 -10.70 -6.34
C ARG A 151 -35.02 -10.42 -6.76
N ILE A 152 -35.44 -11.02 -7.87
CA ILE A 152 -36.78 -10.98 -8.43
C ILE A 152 -37.28 -12.42 -8.45
N ASP A 153 -38.25 -12.72 -7.58
CA ASP A 153 -38.77 -14.06 -7.35
C ASP A 153 -37.61 -15.01 -6.96
N ASP A 154 -37.33 -16.05 -7.75
CA ASP A 154 -36.17 -16.94 -7.59
C ASP A 154 -34.97 -16.59 -8.49
N THR A 155 -35.03 -15.46 -9.23
CA THR A 155 -33.97 -15.01 -10.15
C THR A 155 -33.17 -13.85 -9.56
N THR A 156 -31.84 -13.92 -9.64
CA THR A 156 -30.94 -12.86 -9.15
C THR A 156 -30.31 -12.08 -10.29
N LEU A 157 -30.19 -10.76 -10.15
CA LEU A 157 -29.65 -9.83 -11.13
C LEU A 157 -28.60 -8.89 -10.49
N THR A 158 -27.35 -9.03 -10.89
CA THR A 158 -26.27 -8.10 -10.52
C THR A 158 -26.40 -6.78 -11.27
N LEU A 159 -26.24 -5.65 -10.58
CA LEU A 159 -26.12 -4.32 -11.19
C LEU A 159 -24.64 -4.01 -11.44
N SER A 160 -24.27 -3.47 -12.61
CA SER A 160 -22.88 -3.25 -13.00
C SER A 160 -22.60 -1.86 -13.58
N ALA A 161 -21.63 -1.16 -13.01
CA ALA A 161 -21.13 0.11 -13.48
C ALA A 161 -20.45 0.01 -14.87
N ASP A 162 -19.83 -1.13 -15.18
CA ASP A 162 -19.10 -1.30 -16.45
C ASP A 162 -20.02 -1.71 -17.62
N ASP A 163 -21.11 -2.43 -17.34
CA ASP A 163 -22.05 -2.89 -18.38
C ASP A 163 -23.30 -1.98 -18.48
N THR A 164 -23.36 -1.20 -19.56
CA THR A 164 -24.52 -0.39 -19.94
C THR A 164 -25.40 -1.05 -21.02
N ARG A 165 -25.02 -2.26 -21.50
CA ARG A 165 -25.63 -2.97 -22.63
C ARG A 165 -26.58 -4.09 -22.21
N GLN A 166 -26.45 -4.61 -20.99
CA GLN A 166 -27.28 -5.69 -20.44
C GLN A 166 -28.79 -5.57 -20.72
N PRO A 167 -29.48 -6.67 -21.10
CA PRO A 167 -30.91 -6.69 -21.29
C PRO A 167 -31.64 -6.71 -19.93
N PHE A 168 -32.08 -5.55 -19.48
CA PHE A 168 -32.77 -5.41 -18.19
C PHE A 168 -34.20 -6.03 -18.20
N PRO A 169 -34.66 -6.62 -17.07
CA PRO A 169 -35.94 -7.31 -16.99
C PRO A 169 -37.14 -6.37 -17.22
N ASN A 170 -38.01 -6.77 -18.15
CA ASN A 170 -39.31 -6.16 -18.45
C ASN A 170 -40.41 -7.22 -18.27
N LEU A 171 -40.74 -7.52 -17.02
CA LEU A 171 -41.59 -8.65 -16.63
C LEU A 171 -43.06 -8.24 -16.55
N ARG A 172 -43.94 -9.04 -17.18
CA ARG A 172 -45.40 -8.88 -17.13
C ARG A 172 -45.92 -9.07 -15.69
N SER A 173 -47.09 -8.50 -15.40
CA SER A 173 -47.67 -8.52 -14.06
C SER A 173 -48.07 -9.93 -13.62
N ALA A 174 -47.60 -10.33 -12.45
CA ALA A 174 -47.89 -11.59 -11.76
C ALA A 174 -47.86 -11.34 -10.24
N GLU A 175 -48.14 -12.34 -9.40
CA GLU A 175 -47.67 -12.29 -8.01
C GLU A 175 -46.14 -12.33 -8.02
N ARG A 176 -45.49 -11.41 -7.30
CA ARG A 176 -44.03 -11.27 -7.29
C ARG A 176 -43.47 -10.92 -5.93
N THR A 177 -42.18 -11.23 -5.77
CA THR A 177 -41.30 -10.78 -4.68
C THR A 177 -40.09 -10.07 -5.28
N LEU A 178 -39.82 -8.85 -4.85
CA LEU A 178 -38.62 -8.09 -5.20
C LEU A 178 -37.83 -7.78 -3.92
N ALA A 179 -36.59 -8.24 -3.81
CA ALA A 179 -35.67 -7.89 -2.72
C ALA A 179 -34.53 -6.99 -3.24
N ILE A 180 -34.28 -5.90 -2.53
CA ILE A 180 -33.26 -4.90 -2.81
C ILE A 180 -32.34 -4.76 -1.58
N PRO A 181 -31.04 -5.11 -1.64
CA PRO A 181 -30.13 -4.97 -0.50
C PRO A 181 -29.83 -3.49 -0.22
N VAL A 182 -30.31 -2.99 0.92
CA VAL A 182 -30.27 -1.55 1.23
C VAL A 182 -28.97 -1.15 1.90
N ASP A 183 -28.47 -1.96 2.82
CA ASP A 183 -27.16 -1.84 3.44
C ASP A 183 -26.51 -3.22 3.44
N ASP A 184 -25.55 -3.47 4.33
CA ASP A 184 -24.79 -4.73 4.35
C ASP A 184 -25.49 -5.76 5.27
N ASN A 185 -26.41 -5.30 6.13
CA ASN A 185 -27.09 -6.08 7.16
C ASN A 185 -28.62 -6.24 6.89
N ALA A 186 -29.19 -5.61 5.85
CA ALA A 186 -30.61 -5.71 5.52
C ALA A 186 -30.97 -5.55 4.04
N SER A 187 -32.13 -6.13 3.70
CA SER A 187 -32.79 -6.03 2.39
C SER A 187 -34.22 -5.50 2.51
N LEU A 188 -34.64 -4.67 1.54
CA LEU A 188 -36.00 -4.20 1.38
C LEU A 188 -36.77 -5.17 0.47
N VAL A 189 -37.77 -5.85 1.02
CA VAL A 189 -38.57 -6.88 0.34
C VAL A 189 -39.97 -6.32 0.02
N ILE A 190 -40.37 -6.39 -1.24
CA ILE A 190 -41.65 -5.87 -1.75
C ILE A 190 -42.40 -7.04 -2.39
N THR A 191 -43.58 -7.37 -1.85
CA THR A 191 -44.42 -8.47 -2.34
C THR A 191 -45.82 -8.00 -2.74
N GLY A 192 -46.40 -8.62 -3.78
CA GLY A 192 -47.74 -8.30 -4.29
C GLY A 192 -47.87 -8.54 -5.79
N LYS A 193 -48.97 -8.06 -6.39
CA LYS A 193 -49.30 -8.34 -7.79
C LYS A 193 -48.88 -7.20 -8.72
N PHE A 194 -47.70 -7.28 -9.31
CA PHE A 194 -47.12 -6.21 -10.14
C PHE A 194 -46.25 -6.70 -11.30
N GLY A 195 -46.06 -5.82 -12.29
CA GLY A 195 -45.05 -5.97 -13.33
C GLY A 195 -43.78 -5.21 -12.97
N ILE A 196 -42.62 -5.63 -13.50
CA ILE A 196 -41.34 -4.96 -13.24
C ILE A 196 -40.77 -4.42 -14.56
N THR A 197 -40.16 -3.24 -14.52
CA THR A 197 -39.21 -2.80 -15.55
C THR A 197 -38.02 -2.13 -14.89
N LEU A 198 -36.83 -2.72 -15.04
CA LEU A 198 -35.59 -2.08 -14.63
C LEU A 198 -35.03 -1.27 -15.81
N GLN A 199 -34.58 -0.04 -15.54
CA GLN A 199 -34.04 0.86 -16.55
C GLN A 199 -32.74 1.51 -16.05
N ASP A 200 -31.68 1.41 -16.85
CA ASP A 200 -30.42 2.11 -16.63
C ASP A 200 -30.53 3.55 -17.14
N MET A 201 -30.56 4.52 -16.23
CA MET A 201 -30.74 5.93 -16.58
C MET A 201 -29.44 6.61 -17.06
N ARG A 202 -28.29 5.91 -17.05
CA ARG A 202 -27.01 6.43 -17.55
C ARG A 202 -27.03 6.69 -19.05
N ARG A 203 -27.82 5.91 -19.81
CA ARG A 203 -28.11 6.15 -21.23
C ARG A 203 -28.78 7.51 -21.49
N TRP A 204 -29.30 8.16 -20.44
CA TRP A 204 -29.89 9.49 -20.42
C TRP A 204 -29.19 10.41 -19.39
N GLY A 205 -27.90 10.21 -19.15
CA GLY A 205 -27.05 11.09 -18.35
C GLY A 205 -27.22 11.04 -16.83
N THR A 206 -28.11 10.18 -16.30
CA THR A 206 -28.38 10.10 -14.85
C THR A 206 -27.64 8.90 -14.22
N PRO A 207 -26.81 9.07 -13.17
CA PRO A 207 -26.00 8.00 -12.57
C PRO A 207 -26.80 7.09 -11.60
N ALA A 208 -27.89 6.49 -12.10
CA ALA A 208 -28.76 5.59 -11.34
C ALA A 208 -29.43 4.54 -12.24
N TRP A 209 -29.80 3.41 -11.65
CA TRP A 209 -30.86 2.56 -12.18
C TRP A 209 -32.20 2.95 -11.56
N VAL A 210 -33.30 2.69 -12.27
CA VAL A 210 -34.67 2.87 -11.77
C VAL A 210 -35.43 1.56 -11.92
N VAL A 211 -35.91 1.02 -10.79
CA VAL A 211 -36.89 -0.07 -10.80
C VAL A 211 -38.28 0.56 -10.89
N ARG A 212 -39.03 0.23 -11.95
CA ARG A 212 -40.44 0.60 -12.13
C ARG A 212 -41.33 -0.58 -11.74
N ILE A 213 -42.02 -0.45 -10.61
CA ILE A 213 -43.07 -1.38 -10.15
C ILE A 213 -44.39 -0.93 -10.78
N ARG A 214 -44.80 -1.63 -11.84
CA ARG A 214 -45.91 -1.26 -12.71
C ARG A 214 -47.24 -1.70 -12.14
N PHE A 215 -48.20 -0.78 -12.20
CA PHE A 215 -49.56 -0.93 -11.68
C PHE A 215 -50.34 -1.95 -12.52
N LEU A 216 -51.37 -2.55 -11.92
CA LEU A 216 -52.39 -3.31 -12.62
C LEU A 216 -53.33 -2.35 -13.33
N GLN A 217 -53.04 -2.08 -14.60
CA GLN A 217 -53.82 -1.20 -15.45
C GLN A 217 -54.94 -1.97 -16.18
N ARG A 218 -56.17 -1.46 -16.08
CA ARG A 218 -57.34 -1.81 -16.91
C ARG A 218 -57.65 -0.62 -17.81
N ASN A 219 -57.90 -0.90 -19.08
CA ASN A 219 -58.25 0.10 -20.09
C ASN A 219 -59.66 -0.16 -20.63
N ASN A 220 -60.33 0.89 -21.08
CA ASN A 220 -61.58 0.78 -21.83
C ASN A 220 -61.25 0.32 -23.26
N THR A 221 -61.82 -0.81 -23.67
CA THR A 221 -61.66 -1.40 -25.01
C THR A 221 -62.93 -1.19 -25.85
N GLY A 222 -63.24 0.09 -26.13
CA GLY A 222 -64.22 0.46 -27.15
C GLY A 222 -63.62 0.43 -28.54
N THR A 223 -64.37 0.87 -29.56
CA THR A 223 -63.96 0.94 -30.97
C THR A 223 -62.98 2.10 -31.28
N GLN A 224 -62.15 2.50 -30.32
CA GLN A 224 -61.14 3.55 -30.46
C GLN A 224 -59.77 2.93 -30.77
N GLU A 225 -58.99 3.57 -31.64
CA GLU A 225 -57.68 3.05 -32.09
C GLU A 225 -56.61 3.00 -30.99
N GLN A 226 -56.81 3.69 -29.86
CA GLN A 226 -55.91 3.64 -28.71
C GLN A 226 -56.68 3.35 -27.41
N PRO A 227 -56.20 2.42 -26.56
CA PRO A 227 -56.88 2.05 -25.33
C PRO A 227 -56.73 3.13 -24.25
N THR A 228 -57.85 3.56 -23.66
CA THR A 228 -57.90 4.65 -22.67
C THR A 228 -57.95 4.11 -21.24
N LEU A 229 -57.38 4.83 -20.27
CA LEU A 229 -57.33 4.38 -18.88
C LEU A 229 -58.73 4.26 -18.26
N ALA A 230 -59.08 3.08 -17.76
CA ALA A 230 -60.23 2.90 -16.88
C ALA A 230 -59.81 2.99 -15.40
N ARG A 231 -58.74 2.27 -15.04
CA ARG A 231 -58.17 2.23 -13.69
C ARG A 231 -56.74 1.68 -13.72
N ALA A 232 -55.81 2.31 -13.03
CA ALA A 232 -54.53 1.70 -12.67
C ALA A 232 -54.41 1.65 -11.15
N ALA A 233 -54.02 0.50 -10.58
CA ALA A 233 -53.82 0.37 -9.14
C ALA A 233 -52.65 -0.54 -8.79
N LEU A 234 -52.07 -0.33 -7.62
CA LEU A 234 -50.99 -1.14 -7.06
C LEU A 234 -51.23 -1.35 -5.56
N GLU A 235 -51.18 -2.60 -5.12
CA GLU A 235 -51.14 -2.97 -3.70
C GLU A 235 -49.90 -3.85 -3.49
N VAL A 236 -49.05 -3.45 -2.55
CA VAL A 236 -47.86 -4.21 -2.14
C VAL A 236 -47.66 -4.18 -0.63
N ARG A 237 -47.08 -5.25 -0.09
CA ARG A 237 -46.45 -5.24 1.24
C ARG A 237 -44.97 -4.94 1.04
N LEU A 238 -44.50 -3.85 1.64
CA LEU A 238 -43.09 -3.52 1.78
C LEU A 238 -42.64 -3.92 3.18
N ARG A 239 -41.56 -4.69 3.30
CA ARG A 239 -40.95 -5.16 4.54
C ARG A 239 -39.45 -4.86 4.52
N TYR A 240 -38.93 -4.34 5.63
CA TYR A 240 -37.50 -4.33 5.90
C TYR A 240 -37.12 -5.67 6.53
N GLN A 241 -36.13 -6.35 5.94
CA GLN A 241 -35.69 -7.67 6.36
C GLN A 241 -34.21 -7.60 6.71
N PRO A 242 -33.85 -7.51 8.00
CA PRO A 242 -32.50 -7.81 8.45
C PRO A 242 -32.07 -9.19 7.97
N HIS A 243 -30.81 -9.30 7.57
CA HIS A 243 -30.18 -10.55 7.21
C HIS A 243 -30.05 -11.46 8.44
N ARG A 244 -30.31 -12.76 8.27
CA ARG A 244 -30.21 -13.77 9.33
C ARG A 244 -28.96 -14.61 9.10
N SER A 245 -28.14 -14.82 10.11
CA SER A 245 -27.01 -15.74 10.04
C SER A 245 -26.91 -16.58 11.31
N THR A 246 -26.54 -17.85 11.14
CA THR A 246 -26.32 -18.80 12.24
C THR A 246 -24.86 -19.20 12.21
N ALA A 247 -24.10 -18.78 13.23
CA ALA A 247 -22.73 -19.24 13.43
C ALA A 247 -22.67 -20.77 13.59
N LEU A 248 -21.65 -21.40 13.01
CA LEU A 248 -21.39 -22.82 13.16
C LEU A 248 -20.33 -23.05 14.23
N ASP A 249 -20.59 -23.96 15.18
CA ASP A 249 -19.61 -24.33 16.19
C ASP A 249 -18.47 -25.15 15.58
N LEU A 250 -17.29 -24.53 15.42
CA LEU A 250 -16.09 -25.20 14.93
C LEU A 250 -15.27 -25.90 16.02
N ARG A 251 -15.66 -25.84 17.31
CA ARG A 251 -14.90 -26.47 18.42
C ARG A 251 -14.60 -27.97 18.20
N PRO A 252 -15.50 -28.79 17.62
CA PRO A 252 -15.22 -30.20 17.33
C PRO A 252 -14.14 -30.46 16.26
N VAL A 253 -13.79 -29.46 15.44
CA VAL A 253 -12.80 -29.57 14.35
C VAL A 253 -11.57 -28.66 14.52
N ALA A 254 -11.61 -27.72 15.47
CA ALA A 254 -10.49 -26.82 15.74
C ALA A 254 -9.23 -27.57 16.21
N ASN A 255 -8.04 -27.12 15.76
CA ASN A 255 -6.77 -27.82 15.97
C ASN A 255 -5.55 -26.92 16.20
N ARG A 256 -5.69 -25.59 16.08
CA ARG A 256 -4.62 -24.59 16.29
C ARG A 256 -5.17 -23.31 16.95
N ALA A 257 -4.29 -22.53 17.57
CA ALA A 257 -4.61 -21.25 18.22
C ALA A 257 -4.44 -20.06 17.25
N PHE A 258 -4.98 -18.90 17.62
CA PHE A 258 -4.69 -17.63 16.91
C PHE A 258 -3.39 -16.97 17.38
N VAL A 259 -2.96 -17.22 18.61
CA VAL A 259 -1.74 -16.68 19.22
C VAL A 259 -0.60 -17.69 19.09
N ASP A 260 0.60 -17.20 18.83
CA ASP A 260 1.84 -17.97 18.76
C ASP A 260 2.92 -17.29 19.59
N GLU A 261 3.63 -18.01 20.46
CA GLU A 261 4.74 -17.44 21.24
C GLU A 261 6.11 -18.07 20.88
N VAL A 262 6.15 -19.16 20.11
CA VAL A 262 7.38 -19.91 19.76
C VAL A 262 7.26 -20.53 18.37
N ALA A 263 7.91 -19.90 17.39
CA ALA A 263 7.88 -20.37 16.00
C ALA A 263 8.48 -21.79 15.83
N GLY A 264 7.73 -22.68 15.17
CA GLY A 264 8.16 -24.03 14.82
C GLY A 264 7.95 -25.07 15.92
N ASP A 265 7.19 -24.76 16.97
CA ASP A 265 6.94 -25.67 18.10
C ASP A 265 5.68 -26.54 17.93
N ASN A 266 4.85 -26.25 16.93
CA ASN A 266 3.58 -26.90 16.59
C ASN A 266 2.46 -26.82 17.65
N ARG A 267 2.58 -25.89 18.60
CA ARG A 267 1.62 -25.65 19.70
C ARG A 267 0.98 -24.26 19.58
N GLY A 268 1.72 -23.29 19.06
CA GLY A 268 1.27 -21.92 18.76
C GLY A 268 0.78 -21.72 17.32
N GLY A 269 0.00 -20.64 17.13
CA GLY A 269 -0.31 -20.06 15.83
C GLY A 269 -1.16 -20.91 14.88
N TRP A 270 -1.56 -20.31 13.76
CA TRP A 270 -2.12 -21.03 12.63
C TRP A 270 -1.06 -21.35 11.57
N THR A 271 0.02 -20.56 11.55
CA THR A 271 1.20 -20.63 10.66
C THR A 271 2.44 -21.23 11.31
N ASP A 272 2.47 -21.36 12.64
CA ASP A 272 3.65 -21.78 13.45
C ASP A 272 4.90 -20.92 13.14
N GLN A 273 4.71 -19.59 13.15
CA GLN A 273 5.71 -18.57 12.76
C GLN A 273 6.08 -17.59 13.90
N GLY A 274 5.57 -17.81 15.11
CA GLY A 274 5.91 -17.05 16.31
C GLY A 274 5.15 -15.72 16.47
N PRO A 275 5.47 -14.97 17.55
CA PRO A 275 4.68 -13.81 18.02
C PRO A 275 4.68 -12.60 17.09
N GLU A 276 5.53 -12.61 16.07
CA GLU A 276 5.58 -11.60 15.01
C GLU A 276 4.61 -11.89 13.85
N GLN A 277 4.11 -13.13 13.77
CA GLN A 277 3.44 -13.69 12.59
C GLN A 277 2.20 -14.52 12.98
N ASP A 278 1.43 -14.01 13.94
CA ASP A 278 0.20 -14.63 14.42
C ASP A 278 -1.03 -13.73 14.20
N LEU A 279 -2.16 -14.13 14.81
CA LEU A 279 -3.44 -13.42 14.77
C LEU A 279 -3.85 -12.90 16.17
N ARG A 280 -2.90 -12.56 17.06
CA ARG A 280 -3.19 -12.07 18.44
C ARG A 280 -4.05 -10.82 18.54
N ALA A 281 -4.23 -10.09 17.44
CA ALA A 281 -5.14 -8.95 17.35
C ALA A 281 -6.62 -9.34 17.16
N LEU A 282 -6.91 -10.59 16.79
CA LEU A 282 -8.26 -11.12 16.65
C LEU A 282 -8.82 -11.45 18.03
N LYS A 283 -9.92 -10.78 18.40
CA LYS A 283 -10.58 -10.97 19.69
C LYS A 283 -11.58 -12.12 19.62
N PRO A 284 -11.59 -13.05 20.60
CA PRO A 284 -12.66 -14.04 20.73
C PRO A 284 -14.05 -13.43 20.97
N GLY A 285 -15.08 -14.24 20.72
CA GLY A 285 -16.48 -13.87 20.84
C GLY A 285 -17.17 -13.67 19.48
N LEU A 286 -18.34 -13.05 19.50
CA LEU A 286 -19.13 -12.86 18.28
C LEU A 286 -18.58 -11.71 17.43
N LEU A 287 -18.17 -12.02 16.20
CA LEU A 287 -17.77 -11.06 15.17
C LEU A 287 -18.89 -10.91 14.13
N ASP A 288 -19.64 -9.80 14.17
CA ASP A 288 -20.48 -9.39 13.04
C ASP A 288 -19.61 -8.69 11.99
N THR A 289 -19.64 -9.18 10.76
CA THR A 289 -19.03 -8.51 9.61
C THR A 289 -19.89 -8.71 8.37
N SER A 290 -20.23 -7.61 7.69
CA SER A 290 -21.13 -7.60 6.52
C SER A 290 -22.49 -8.30 6.77
N GLY A 291 -23.07 -8.15 7.96
CA GLY A 291 -24.35 -8.75 8.33
C GLY A 291 -24.30 -10.25 8.63
N ILE A 292 -23.11 -10.80 8.83
CA ILE A 292 -22.87 -12.22 9.14
C ILE A 292 -22.16 -12.30 10.48
N ALA A 293 -22.80 -12.97 11.44
CA ALA A 293 -22.29 -13.17 12.79
C ALA A 293 -21.53 -14.50 12.87
N PHE A 294 -20.22 -14.40 13.10
CA PHE A 294 -19.29 -15.52 13.27
C PHE A 294 -18.92 -15.70 14.75
N ASP A 295 -18.85 -16.94 15.23
CA ASP A 295 -18.32 -17.27 16.57
C ASP A 295 -16.80 -17.48 16.50
N ILE A 296 -16.03 -16.51 16.99
CA ILE A 296 -14.57 -16.60 17.11
C ILE A 296 -14.24 -17.29 18.43
N ILE A 297 -13.88 -18.57 18.34
CA ILE A 297 -13.62 -19.43 19.51
C ILE A 297 -12.50 -18.83 20.37
N ASP A 298 -12.74 -18.73 21.67
CA ASP A 298 -11.70 -18.43 22.65
C ASP A 298 -10.80 -19.67 22.83
N PRO A 299 -9.51 -19.63 22.47
CA PRO A 299 -8.61 -20.77 22.65
C PRO A 299 -8.50 -21.20 24.12
N ALA A 300 -8.61 -20.28 25.09
CA ALA A 300 -8.58 -20.61 26.51
C ALA A 300 -9.79 -21.45 26.94
N SER A 301 -10.93 -21.28 26.26
CA SER A 301 -12.15 -22.09 26.49
C SER A 301 -12.11 -23.48 25.84
N ASN A 302 -11.21 -23.70 24.88
CA ASN A 302 -11.24 -24.89 24.00
C ASN A 302 -9.83 -25.51 23.81
N ASN A 303 -9.16 -25.86 24.92
CA ASN A 303 -7.90 -26.61 24.92
C ASN A 303 -6.77 -25.98 24.05
N ASN A 304 -6.67 -24.65 24.05
CA ASN A 304 -5.80 -23.84 23.19
C ASN A 304 -6.04 -24.01 21.67
N LYS A 305 -7.29 -24.23 21.25
CA LYS A 305 -7.67 -24.41 19.84
C LYS A 305 -8.83 -23.49 19.47
N ALA A 306 -8.63 -22.64 18.48
CA ALA A 306 -9.59 -21.63 18.05
C ALA A 306 -9.97 -21.69 16.57
N ALA A 307 -9.15 -22.34 15.72
CA ALA A 307 -9.42 -22.48 14.29
C ALA A 307 -9.15 -23.90 13.79
N LEU A 308 -9.77 -24.26 12.65
CA LEU A 308 -9.43 -25.43 11.86
C LEU A 308 -8.36 -25.03 10.83
N VAL A 309 -7.15 -25.59 10.95
CA VAL A 309 -6.06 -25.44 9.98
C VAL A 309 -5.86 -26.76 9.23
N LEU A 310 -5.83 -26.69 7.90
CA LEU A 310 -5.50 -27.79 7.01
C LEU A 310 -4.08 -27.59 6.43
N GLY A 311 -3.23 -28.61 6.61
CA GLY A 311 -1.80 -28.54 6.32
C GLY A 311 -1.42 -28.87 4.87
N ARG A 312 -0.28 -28.34 4.43
CA ARG A 312 0.29 -28.62 3.10
C ARG A 312 0.96 -29.99 3.04
N ILE A 313 1.36 -30.45 1.85
CA ILE A 313 2.17 -31.66 1.68
C ILE A 313 3.49 -31.49 2.45
N GLY A 314 3.79 -32.44 3.35
CA GLY A 314 4.94 -32.40 4.25
C GLY A 314 4.65 -31.86 5.67
N GLN A 315 3.39 -31.56 6.00
CA GLN A 315 2.92 -31.23 7.37
C GLN A 315 2.07 -32.38 7.96
N PRO A 316 2.67 -33.52 8.39
CA PRO A 316 1.93 -34.67 8.92
C PRO A 316 1.19 -34.39 10.25
N GLU A 317 1.58 -33.35 10.97
CA GLU A 317 0.98 -32.87 12.23
C GLU A 317 -0.26 -31.98 12.06
N LEU A 318 -0.66 -31.72 10.81
CA LEU A 318 -1.90 -31.06 10.43
C LEU A 318 -2.78 -32.00 9.58
N PRO A 319 -4.10 -32.03 9.80
CA PRO A 319 -5.00 -32.82 8.97
C PRO A 319 -5.09 -32.24 7.56
N ARG A 320 -5.26 -33.10 6.54
CA ARG A 320 -5.60 -32.67 5.17
C ARG A 320 -7.12 -32.59 4.91
N SER A 321 -7.92 -33.07 5.84
CA SER A 321 -9.38 -32.95 5.81
C SER A 321 -9.98 -32.97 7.21
N ALA A 322 -11.08 -32.27 7.41
CA ALA A 322 -11.91 -32.36 8.61
C ALA A 322 -13.40 -32.28 8.26
N THR A 323 -14.25 -33.01 8.99
CA THR A 323 -15.71 -33.02 8.77
C THR A 323 -16.44 -32.47 9.99
N LEU A 324 -17.07 -31.30 9.81
CA LEU A 324 -18.03 -30.77 10.76
C LEU A 324 -19.39 -31.47 10.55
N THR A 325 -19.92 -32.11 11.58
CA THR A 325 -21.30 -32.61 11.58
C THR A 325 -22.21 -31.51 12.11
N LEU A 326 -23.33 -31.24 11.41
CA LEU A 326 -24.28 -30.22 11.81
C LEU A 326 -25.36 -30.85 12.71
N PRO A 327 -25.85 -30.13 13.74
CA PRO A 327 -26.95 -30.63 14.58
C PRO A 327 -28.23 -30.80 13.75
N ALA A 328 -28.98 -31.86 14.02
CA ALA A 328 -30.28 -32.05 13.40
C ALA A 328 -31.23 -30.91 13.81
N ALA A 329 -31.98 -30.35 12.86
CA ALA A 329 -32.92 -29.27 13.14
C ALA A 329 -33.95 -29.72 14.20
N PRO A 330 -34.22 -28.92 15.25
CA PRO A 330 -35.00 -29.36 16.41
C PRO A 330 -36.47 -29.63 16.03
N SER A 331 -36.86 -30.91 16.03
CA SER A 331 -38.18 -31.40 15.65
C SER A 331 -39.23 -31.28 16.77
N ALA A 332 -39.39 -30.09 17.35
CA ALA A 332 -40.32 -29.84 18.46
C ALA A 332 -41.08 -28.50 18.36
N SER A 333 -42.36 -28.54 18.72
CA SER A 333 -43.26 -27.40 18.96
C SER A 333 -43.41 -26.33 17.86
N GLY A 334 -44.30 -26.59 16.90
CA GLY A 334 -45.22 -25.56 16.34
C GLY A 334 -44.66 -24.52 15.36
N ALA A 335 -43.35 -24.35 15.24
CA ALA A 335 -42.77 -23.50 14.21
C ALA A 335 -42.90 -24.15 12.82
N SER A 336 -43.40 -23.39 11.84
CA SER A 336 -43.20 -23.71 10.42
C SER A 336 -41.70 -23.73 10.13
N PRO A 337 -41.16 -24.66 9.30
CA PRO A 337 -39.73 -24.73 9.03
C PRO A 337 -39.23 -23.39 8.46
N SER A 338 -38.49 -22.66 9.27
CA SER A 338 -37.95 -21.34 8.92
C SER A 338 -36.80 -21.51 7.94
N ASP A 339 -37.04 -21.15 6.69
CA ASP A 339 -36.13 -21.07 5.53
C ASP A 339 -34.83 -21.92 5.62
N PRO A 340 -34.68 -23.02 4.86
CA PRO A 340 -33.43 -23.77 4.85
C PRO A 340 -32.25 -22.89 4.40
N PRO A 341 -31.03 -23.13 4.91
CA PRO A 341 -29.89 -22.29 4.61
C PRO A 341 -29.54 -22.36 3.12
N ARG A 342 -29.58 -21.20 2.45
CA ARG A 342 -29.26 -21.03 1.03
C ARG A 342 -27.80 -20.72 0.77
N ASN A 343 -27.07 -20.29 1.80
CA ASN A 343 -25.67 -19.86 1.69
C ASN A 343 -24.86 -20.35 2.90
N LEU A 344 -23.63 -20.82 2.64
CA LEU A 344 -22.58 -21.00 3.62
C LEU A 344 -21.56 -19.87 3.44
N TYR A 345 -21.19 -19.22 4.52
CA TYR A 345 -20.16 -18.20 4.57
C TYR A 345 -18.97 -18.70 5.39
N LEU A 346 -17.78 -18.47 4.87
CA LEU A 346 -16.52 -18.79 5.54
C LEU A 346 -15.82 -17.48 5.93
N LEU A 347 -15.25 -17.47 7.13
CA LEU A 347 -14.25 -16.50 7.57
C LEU A 347 -12.90 -17.25 7.62
N HIS A 348 -12.11 -17.11 6.56
CA HIS A 348 -10.96 -17.98 6.29
C HIS A 348 -9.74 -17.25 5.72
N ALA A 349 -8.58 -17.90 5.78
CA ALA A 349 -7.31 -17.38 5.31
C ALA A 349 -6.42 -18.49 4.74
N ALA A 350 -5.53 -18.15 3.81
CA ALA A 350 -4.54 -19.05 3.24
C ALA A 350 -3.16 -18.38 3.17
N ALA A 351 -2.12 -19.21 3.23
CA ALA A 351 -0.72 -18.81 3.16
C ALA A 351 0.00 -19.70 2.15
N TRP A 352 0.94 -19.10 1.41
CA TRP A 352 1.65 -19.73 0.27
C TRP A 352 0.66 -20.20 -0.82
N LEU A 353 -0.14 -19.27 -1.33
CA LEU A 353 -1.10 -19.55 -2.40
C LEU A 353 -0.46 -20.05 -3.70
N PRO A 354 -1.17 -20.89 -4.48
CA PRO A 354 -0.80 -21.25 -5.84
C PRO A 354 -1.09 -20.10 -6.82
N ILE A 355 -0.98 -20.35 -8.12
CA ILE A 355 -1.20 -19.35 -9.16
C ILE A 355 -2.71 -19.02 -9.26
N GLU A 356 -3.05 -17.87 -9.85
CA GLU A 356 -4.43 -17.38 -9.97
C GLU A 356 -5.39 -18.44 -10.55
N SER A 357 -6.53 -18.62 -9.87
CA SER A 357 -7.59 -19.60 -10.16
C SER A 357 -7.27 -21.08 -9.91
N GLU A 358 -6.11 -21.44 -9.37
CA GLU A 358 -5.84 -22.82 -8.93
C GLU A 358 -6.55 -23.13 -7.59
N PRO A 359 -7.02 -24.37 -7.33
CA PRO A 359 -7.73 -24.69 -6.09
C PRO A 359 -6.81 -24.72 -4.86
N VAL A 360 -7.26 -24.10 -3.78
CA VAL A 360 -6.63 -24.15 -2.44
C VAL A 360 -7.21 -25.30 -1.62
N GLY A 361 -8.47 -25.65 -1.87
CA GLY A 361 -9.19 -26.72 -1.22
C GLY A 361 -10.63 -26.84 -1.70
N THR A 362 -11.33 -27.86 -1.24
CA THR A 362 -12.72 -28.18 -1.60
C THR A 362 -13.58 -28.21 -0.34
N VAL A 363 -14.78 -27.65 -0.43
CA VAL A 363 -15.86 -27.81 0.54
C VAL A 363 -16.85 -28.83 -0.02
N ALA A 364 -17.01 -29.97 0.64
CA ALA A 364 -17.99 -31.00 0.33
C ALA A 364 -19.13 -30.95 1.34
N ILE A 365 -20.36 -30.76 0.87
CA ILE A 365 -21.56 -30.61 1.71
C ILE A 365 -22.46 -31.81 1.49
N ARG A 366 -22.58 -32.64 2.52
CA ARG A 366 -23.45 -33.82 2.55
C ARG A 366 -24.78 -33.43 3.17
N ASN A 367 -25.87 -33.65 2.45
CA ASN A 367 -27.22 -33.29 2.85
C ASN A 367 -27.92 -34.45 3.59
N THR A 368 -29.05 -34.17 4.23
CA THR A 368 -29.90 -35.15 4.91
C THR A 368 -30.52 -36.20 3.97
N ASP A 369 -30.58 -35.93 2.66
CA ASP A 369 -31.02 -36.87 1.61
C ASP A 369 -29.89 -37.83 1.15
N GLY A 370 -28.70 -37.72 1.75
CA GLY A 370 -27.51 -38.49 1.38
C GLY A 370 -26.74 -37.93 0.18
N THR A 371 -27.29 -36.98 -0.58
CA THR A 371 -26.58 -36.35 -1.70
C THR A 371 -25.44 -35.46 -1.20
N THR A 372 -24.34 -35.41 -1.95
CA THR A 372 -23.17 -34.59 -1.63
C THR A 372 -22.87 -33.63 -2.78
N THR A 373 -22.63 -32.36 -2.47
CA THR A 373 -22.23 -31.32 -3.43
C THR A 373 -20.82 -30.83 -3.10
N ARG A 374 -19.95 -30.66 -4.09
CA ARG A 374 -18.58 -30.16 -3.93
C ARG A 374 -18.42 -28.76 -4.53
N ARG A 375 -17.63 -27.91 -3.87
CA ARG A 375 -17.28 -26.54 -4.28
C ARG A 375 -15.82 -26.26 -3.99
N ASP A 376 -15.06 -25.85 -4.99
CA ASP A 376 -13.64 -25.52 -4.82
C ASP A 376 -13.45 -24.04 -4.46
N ILE A 377 -12.51 -23.81 -3.54
CA ILE A 377 -12.03 -22.49 -3.12
C ILE A 377 -10.82 -22.15 -3.99
N LEU A 378 -10.96 -21.22 -4.93
CA LEU A 378 -9.89 -20.90 -5.88
C LEU A 378 -9.06 -19.69 -5.42
N ALA A 379 -7.74 -19.81 -5.56
CA ALA A 379 -6.77 -18.78 -5.26
C ALA A 379 -7.04 -17.51 -6.08
N ASN A 380 -7.04 -16.36 -5.41
CA ASN A 380 -7.40 -15.05 -5.95
C ASN A 380 -8.85 -14.93 -6.51
N ARG A 381 -9.74 -15.88 -6.23
CA ARG A 381 -11.19 -15.72 -6.46
C ARG A 381 -12.00 -15.76 -5.16
N ASP A 382 -11.91 -16.89 -4.47
CA ASP A 382 -12.67 -17.20 -3.24
C ASP A 382 -11.79 -17.11 -1.98
N ILE A 383 -10.49 -16.86 -2.16
CA ILE A 383 -9.55 -16.55 -1.08
C ILE A 383 -8.37 -15.78 -1.66
N ALA A 384 -7.65 -15.01 -0.84
CA ALA A 384 -6.35 -14.44 -1.20
C ALA A 384 -5.37 -14.65 -0.03
N ASP A 385 -4.09 -14.32 -0.21
CA ASP A 385 -3.09 -14.52 0.84
C ASP A 385 -3.45 -13.64 2.05
N TRP A 386 -3.21 -14.15 3.25
CA TRP A 386 -3.53 -13.44 4.48
C TRP A 386 -2.72 -12.15 4.65
N TRP A 387 -1.51 -12.07 4.07
CA TRP A 387 -0.70 -10.83 4.04
C TRP A 387 -1.12 -9.87 2.93
N SER A 388 -0.93 -8.56 3.18
CA SER A 388 -1.19 -7.48 2.20
C SER A 388 -2.60 -7.57 1.59
N PRO A 389 -3.64 -7.67 2.44
CA PRO A 389 -4.96 -8.15 2.04
C PRO A 389 -5.65 -7.21 1.06
N SER A 390 -6.36 -7.78 0.10
CA SER A 390 -7.04 -7.03 -0.96
C SER A 390 -8.25 -7.77 -1.51
N THR A 391 -9.27 -7.01 -1.90
CA THR A 391 -10.55 -7.51 -2.43
C THR A 391 -10.37 -8.49 -3.61
N ARG A 392 -11.20 -9.53 -3.68
CA ARG A 392 -11.32 -10.50 -4.77
C ARG A 392 -12.80 -10.73 -5.15
N PRO A 393 -13.11 -11.34 -6.32
CA PRO A 393 -14.49 -11.50 -6.80
C PRO A 393 -15.48 -12.19 -5.86
N ASN A 394 -15.02 -13.08 -4.97
CA ASN A 394 -15.83 -13.75 -3.94
C ASN A 394 -15.09 -13.82 -2.59
N ALA A 395 -14.15 -12.90 -2.33
CA ALA A 395 -13.44 -12.83 -1.05
C ALA A 395 -13.12 -11.38 -0.69
N ILE A 396 -13.65 -10.90 0.44
CA ILE A 396 -13.40 -9.53 0.93
C ILE A 396 -12.70 -9.60 2.29
N PRO A 397 -11.68 -8.76 2.56
CA PRO A 397 -11.11 -8.64 3.91
C PRO A 397 -12.19 -8.20 4.90
N ALA A 398 -12.63 -9.12 5.75
CA ALA A 398 -13.79 -8.95 6.62
C ALA A 398 -13.41 -8.72 8.09
N TRP A 399 -12.17 -9.09 8.43
CA TRP A 399 -11.40 -8.63 9.58
C TRP A 399 -9.96 -8.40 9.13
N SER A 400 -9.28 -7.39 9.68
CA SER A 400 -7.85 -7.16 9.43
C SER A 400 -7.17 -6.42 10.58
N ALA A 401 -5.87 -6.67 10.78
CA ALA A 401 -5.01 -5.93 11.71
C ALA A 401 -3.58 -5.83 11.15
N ASP A 402 -2.72 -5.01 11.78
CA ASP A 402 -1.28 -5.06 11.56
C ASP A 402 -0.61 -5.95 12.62
N ASN A 403 0.25 -6.88 12.20
CA ASN A 403 1.28 -7.48 13.05
C ASN A 403 2.64 -6.78 12.78
N THR A 404 3.75 -7.27 13.36
CA THR A 404 5.06 -6.60 13.21
C THR A 404 5.62 -6.64 11.78
N GLN A 405 5.13 -7.55 10.93
CA GLN A 405 5.67 -7.83 9.60
C GLN A 405 4.73 -7.40 8.47
N ALA A 406 3.42 -7.67 8.59
CA ALA A 406 2.40 -7.47 7.56
C ALA A 406 1.11 -6.86 8.12
N THR A 407 0.31 -6.22 7.25
CA THR A 407 -1.14 -6.18 7.48
C THR A 407 -1.67 -7.57 7.16
N VAL A 408 -2.44 -8.15 8.09
CA VAL A 408 -3.02 -9.50 8.02
C VAL A 408 -4.55 -9.42 7.99
N ALA A 409 -5.22 -10.37 7.33
CA ALA A 409 -6.69 -10.43 7.30
C ALA A 409 -7.27 -11.85 7.31
N LEU A 410 -8.57 -11.89 7.62
CA LEU A 410 -9.46 -13.00 7.33
C LEU A 410 -10.44 -12.56 6.24
N TYR A 411 -10.65 -13.42 5.25
CA TYR A 411 -11.57 -13.16 4.15
C TYR A 411 -12.96 -13.72 4.45
N LEU A 412 -14.00 -12.92 4.17
CA LEU A 412 -15.37 -13.39 4.05
C LEU A 412 -15.60 -13.90 2.63
N THR A 413 -16.15 -15.11 2.51
CA THR A 413 -16.41 -15.78 1.22
C THR A 413 -17.76 -16.50 1.25
N ARG A 414 -18.50 -16.47 0.13
CA ARG A 414 -19.84 -17.07 -0.01
C ARG A 414 -19.82 -18.32 -0.87
N LEU A 415 -20.53 -19.35 -0.41
CA LEU A 415 -20.76 -20.62 -1.10
C LEU A 415 -22.28 -20.88 -1.19
N PRO A 416 -22.89 -20.76 -2.39
CA PRO A 416 -24.30 -21.07 -2.58
C PRO A 416 -24.62 -22.55 -2.35
N LEU A 417 -25.65 -22.80 -1.57
CA LEU A 417 -26.21 -24.10 -1.21
C LEU A 417 -27.43 -24.43 -2.09
N ASP A 418 -27.86 -25.69 -2.07
CA ASP A 418 -29.07 -26.14 -2.75
C ASP A 418 -30.31 -25.77 -1.89
N PRO A 419 -31.17 -24.82 -2.32
CA PRO A 419 -32.21 -24.24 -1.46
C PRO A 419 -33.37 -25.19 -1.14
N VAL A 420 -33.41 -26.40 -1.72
CA VAL A 420 -34.39 -27.45 -1.37
C VAL A 420 -33.79 -28.57 -0.51
N LYS A 421 -32.53 -28.44 -0.06
CA LYS A 421 -31.83 -29.45 0.75
C LYS A 421 -31.36 -28.90 2.09
N THR A 422 -31.27 -29.80 3.07
CA THR A 422 -30.74 -29.49 4.41
C THR A 422 -29.32 -30.06 4.53
N PRO A 423 -28.29 -29.23 4.73
CA PRO A 423 -26.94 -29.70 5.05
C PRO A 423 -26.92 -30.51 6.36
N ALA A 424 -26.25 -31.66 6.35
CA ALA A 424 -26.07 -32.54 7.52
C ALA A 424 -24.60 -32.63 7.97
N ALA A 425 -23.65 -32.47 7.04
CA ALA A 425 -22.23 -32.32 7.35
C ALA A 425 -21.52 -31.47 6.30
N ILE A 426 -20.46 -30.79 6.71
CA ILE A 426 -19.55 -30.01 5.87
C ILE A 426 -18.15 -30.59 6.06
N THR A 427 -17.56 -31.12 4.99
CA THR A 427 -16.18 -31.59 4.94
C THR A 427 -15.32 -30.56 4.23
N PHE A 428 -14.22 -30.16 4.86
CA PHE A 428 -13.18 -29.30 4.29
C PHE A 428 -11.99 -30.18 3.92
N GLU A 429 -11.48 -30.05 2.70
CA GLU A 429 -10.36 -30.81 2.14
C GLU A 429 -9.35 -29.83 1.52
N THR A 430 -8.05 -29.92 1.82
CA THR A 430 -7.01 -29.12 1.12
C THR A 430 -6.43 -29.90 -0.06
N THR A 431 -6.01 -29.20 -1.13
CA THR A 431 -5.18 -29.83 -2.18
C THR A 431 -3.81 -30.25 -1.64
N GLY A 432 -3.30 -29.47 -0.67
CA GLY A 432 -1.99 -29.66 -0.05
C GLY A 432 -0.88 -28.78 -0.63
N ASP A 433 -1.17 -27.91 -1.61
CA ASP A 433 -0.19 -26.94 -2.14
C ASP A 433 -0.03 -25.74 -1.19
N SER A 434 -1.13 -25.33 -0.57
CA SER A 434 -1.20 -24.28 0.45
C SER A 434 -1.67 -24.80 1.79
N MET A 435 -1.42 -24.01 2.83
CA MET A 435 -2.03 -24.16 4.14
C MET A 435 -3.28 -23.27 4.22
N TRP A 436 -4.40 -23.82 4.68
CA TRP A 436 -5.72 -23.16 4.66
C TRP A 436 -6.37 -23.23 6.04
N MET A 437 -6.75 -22.08 6.60
CA MET A 437 -7.42 -21.97 7.89
C MET A 437 -8.86 -21.47 7.73
N ILE A 438 -9.80 -22.20 8.33
CA ILE A 438 -11.15 -21.75 8.59
C ILE A 438 -11.19 -21.27 10.05
N ALA A 439 -11.27 -19.95 10.25
CA ALA A 439 -11.34 -19.33 11.58
C ALA A 439 -12.76 -19.37 12.15
N ALA A 440 -13.77 -19.17 11.28
CA ALA A 440 -15.18 -19.38 11.61
C ALA A 440 -16.00 -19.68 10.34
N ALA A 441 -17.21 -20.20 10.52
CA ALA A 441 -18.18 -20.44 9.45
C ALA A 441 -19.59 -20.10 9.91
N SER A 442 -20.49 -19.79 8.97
CA SER A 442 -21.89 -19.43 9.28
C SER A 442 -22.82 -19.78 8.13
N THR A 443 -24.05 -20.19 8.41
CA THR A 443 -25.08 -20.40 7.38
C THR A 443 -26.13 -19.29 7.39
N SER A 444 -26.77 -19.05 6.25
CA SER A 444 -27.87 -18.09 6.11
C SER A 444 -28.95 -18.59 5.15
N PRO A 445 -30.24 -18.36 5.43
CA PRO A 445 -31.31 -18.45 4.43
C PRO A 445 -31.33 -17.27 3.44
N ASP A 446 -30.66 -16.16 3.77
CA ASP A 446 -30.69 -14.91 3.01
C ASP A 446 -29.47 -14.79 2.08
N ASP A 447 -29.61 -14.02 0.99
CA ASP A 447 -28.57 -13.80 -0.03
C ASP A 447 -27.68 -12.60 0.34
N ILE A 448 -26.93 -12.73 1.42
CA ILE A 448 -26.05 -11.67 1.94
C ILE A 448 -24.90 -11.41 0.94
N PRO A 449 -24.71 -10.17 0.44
CA PRO A 449 -23.68 -9.87 -0.57
C PRO A 449 -22.27 -9.86 0.01
N VAL A 450 -21.36 -10.66 -0.57
CA VAL A 450 -19.91 -10.55 -0.33
C VAL A 450 -19.34 -9.46 -1.24
N THR A 451 -19.84 -8.24 -1.04
CA THR A 451 -19.45 -7.04 -1.79
C THR A 451 -18.99 -5.98 -0.79
N GLY A 452 -17.68 -5.92 -0.55
CA GLY A 452 -17.10 -4.86 0.28
C GLY A 452 -17.48 -3.50 -0.30
N THR A 453 -17.90 -2.57 0.55
CA THR A 453 -18.48 -1.30 0.11
C THR A 453 -17.44 -0.45 -0.65
N ARG A 454 -17.49 -0.56 -2.00
CA ARG A 454 -16.67 0.17 -2.96
C ARG A 454 -17.08 1.64 -2.99
N VAL A 455 -16.47 2.44 -2.13
CA VAL A 455 -16.45 3.90 -2.24
C VAL A 455 -15.17 4.30 -2.98
N PRO A 456 -15.17 4.38 -4.33
CA PRO A 456 -14.00 4.80 -5.07
C PRO A 456 -13.62 6.22 -4.67
N LEU A 457 -12.34 6.39 -4.31
CA LEU A 457 -11.77 7.68 -3.95
C LEU A 457 -11.13 8.28 -5.19
N ALA A 458 -11.61 9.44 -5.61
CA ALA A 458 -10.93 10.29 -6.59
C ALA A 458 -10.36 11.51 -5.87
N ILE A 459 -9.05 11.72 -5.94
CA ILE A 459 -8.41 12.90 -5.33
C ILE A 459 -8.77 14.13 -6.17
N GLN A 460 -9.32 15.15 -5.53
CA GLN A 460 -9.82 16.39 -6.14
C GLN A 460 -9.53 17.56 -5.22
N ALA A 461 -9.36 18.76 -5.79
CA ALA A 461 -9.20 19.98 -5.00
C ALA A 461 -10.47 20.31 -4.19
N GLY A 462 -10.31 20.83 -2.98
CA GLY A 462 -11.41 21.11 -2.06
C GLY A 462 -10.92 21.42 -0.64
N LYS A 463 -11.68 21.00 0.38
CA LYS A 463 -11.32 21.26 1.79
C LYS A 463 -10.00 20.61 2.21
N ASP A 464 -9.75 19.37 1.80
CA ASP A 464 -8.62 18.54 2.28
C ASP A 464 -7.37 18.61 1.39
N TRP A 465 -7.51 19.10 0.15
CA TRP A 465 -6.49 19.06 -0.89
C TRP A 465 -6.51 20.34 -1.72
N ALA A 466 -5.35 20.92 -2.06
CA ALA A 466 -5.26 22.11 -2.91
C ALA A 466 -4.15 22.01 -3.97
N PRO A 467 -4.30 22.67 -5.14
CA PRO A 467 -3.31 22.63 -6.22
C PRO A 467 -1.96 23.21 -5.81
N TYR A 468 -0.88 22.50 -6.13
CA TYR A 468 0.50 22.89 -5.88
C TYR A 468 1.28 23.03 -7.20
N HIS A 469 1.95 24.16 -7.38
CA HIS A 469 2.80 24.41 -8.55
C HIS A 469 4.17 23.73 -8.37
N HIS A 470 4.25 22.48 -8.80
CA HIS A 470 5.50 21.72 -8.84
C HIS A 470 6.43 22.27 -9.95
N THR A 471 7.71 22.39 -9.65
CA THR A 471 8.77 22.58 -10.65
C THR A 471 10.03 21.84 -10.22
N LEU A 472 10.79 21.35 -11.20
CA LEU A 472 12.11 20.77 -10.96
C LEU A 472 13.20 21.83 -10.80
N GLU A 473 13.01 23.02 -11.37
CA GLU A 473 14.03 24.06 -11.35
C GLU A 473 14.26 24.64 -9.96
N ILE A 474 15.52 24.88 -9.63
CA ILE A 474 15.94 25.57 -8.42
C ILE A 474 16.49 26.94 -8.81
N ARG A 475 15.92 27.99 -8.24
CA ARG A 475 16.39 29.36 -8.44
C ARG A 475 17.74 29.53 -7.75
N SER A 476 18.73 30.14 -8.42
CA SER A 476 20.04 30.29 -7.80
C SER A 476 20.02 31.28 -6.63
N GLY A 477 20.82 31.01 -5.60
CA GLY A 477 20.82 31.73 -4.32
C GLY A 477 19.58 31.52 -3.46
N SER A 478 18.63 30.67 -3.88
CA SER A 478 17.42 30.33 -3.10
C SER A 478 17.74 29.54 -1.83
N VAL A 479 16.71 29.25 -1.03
CA VAL A 479 16.83 28.36 0.14
C VAL A 479 17.07 26.88 -0.24
N PHE A 480 16.91 26.52 -1.52
CA PHE A 480 17.18 25.18 -2.06
C PHE A 480 18.46 25.12 -2.93
N ASP A 481 19.20 26.22 -3.12
CA ASP A 481 20.45 26.20 -3.91
C ASP A 481 21.64 25.77 -3.04
N PHE A 482 21.95 24.47 -3.09
CA PHE A 482 23.07 23.84 -2.39
C PHE A 482 24.31 23.66 -3.29
N SER A 483 24.34 24.28 -4.47
CA SER A 483 25.45 24.16 -5.41
C SER A 483 26.84 24.52 -4.85
N PRO A 484 27.01 25.44 -3.86
CA PRO A 484 28.34 25.70 -3.29
C PRO A 484 29.01 24.47 -2.66
N HIS A 485 28.23 23.57 -2.05
CA HIS A 485 28.77 22.34 -1.44
C HIS A 485 29.27 21.33 -2.48
N VAL A 486 28.60 21.25 -3.64
CA VAL A 486 28.95 20.33 -4.74
C VAL A 486 30.08 20.90 -5.60
N LEU A 487 29.99 22.19 -5.98
CA LEU A 487 30.97 22.87 -6.83
C LEU A 487 32.36 22.98 -6.18
N ALA A 488 32.46 22.94 -4.85
CA ALA A 488 33.73 22.77 -4.15
C ALA A 488 34.48 21.49 -4.59
N GLY A 489 33.76 20.45 -5.01
CA GLY A 489 34.29 19.21 -5.60
C GLY A 489 34.62 19.29 -7.10
N ALA A 490 34.17 20.31 -7.83
CA ALA A 490 34.25 20.36 -9.30
C ALA A 490 35.66 20.67 -9.85
N PRO A 491 36.06 20.09 -11.01
CA PRO A 491 35.40 18.97 -11.69
C PRO A 491 35.61 17.64 -10.93
N ALA A 492 34.70 16.69 -11.13
CA ALA A 492 34.79 15.36 -10.53
C ALA A 492 36.08 14.65 -10.97
N GLY A 493 36.70 13.92 -10.04
CA GLY A 493 37.95 13.21 -10.25
C GLY A 493 39.23 14.06 -10.09
N LYS A 494 39.13 15.37 -9.82
CA LYS A 494 40.31 16.25 -9.63
C LYS A 494 41.23 15.84 -8.47
N ASN A 495 40.73 15.05 -7.52
CA ASN A 495 41.47 14.55 -6.36
C ASN A 495 42.05 13.13 -6.61
N GLY A 496 42.07 12.67 -7.86
CA GLY A 496 42.37 11.27 -8.21
C GLY A 496 41.15 10.37 -8.10
N PRO A 497 41.30 9.06 -8.40
CA PRO A 497 40.25 8.06 -8.25
C PRO A 497 39.73 7.93 -6.81
N LEU A 498 38.56 7.31 -6.67
CA LEU A 498 38.04 6.90 -5.37
C LEU A 498 38.76 5.63 -4.87
N ILE A 499 39.05 5.57 -3.58
CA ILE A 499 39.64 4.41 -2.89
C ILE A 499 38.82 4.05 -1.65
N ALA A 500 38.84 2.77 -1.29
CA ALA A 500 38.42 2.30 0.03
C ALA A 500 39.61 2.41 1.01
N THR A 501 39.41 3.03 2.17
CA THR A 501 40.41 3.10 3.24
C THR A 501 40.44 1.81 4.07
N PRO A 502 41.55 1.49 4.77
CA PRO A 502 41.64 0.31 5.64
C PRO A 502 40.60 0.26 6.77
N ASP A 503 40.13 1.41 7.24
CA ASP A 503 39.08 1.52 8.27
C ASP A 503 37.66 1.29 7.72
N GLY A 504 37.52 1.21 6.39
CA GLY A 504 36.25 0.93 5.71
C GLY A 504 35.44 2.18 5.37
N HIS A 505 36.10 3.22 4.84
CA HIS A 505 35.46 4.44 4.35
C HIS A 505 35.90 4.81 2.93
N PHE A 506 35.15 5.64 2.22
CA PHE A 506 35.61 6.20 0.95
C PHE A 506 36.54 7.41 1.15
N ALA A 507 37.63 7.47 0.39
CA ALA A 507 38.51 8.65 0.26
C ALA A 507 38.98 8.79 -1.20
N PHE A 508 39.63 9.91 -1.55
CA PHE A 508 40.26 10.08 -2.86
C PHE A 508 41.77 9.80 -2.80
N GLU A 509 42.35 9.28 -3.89
CA GLU A 509 43.77 8.88 -3.97
C GLU A 509 44.75 10.01 -3.55
N HIS A 510 44.47 11.27 -3.90
CA HIS A 510 45.31 12.42 -3.52
C HIS A 510 44.95 13.03 -2.13
N GLN A 511 43.90 12.53 -1.45
CA GLN A 511 43.48 12.96 -0.11
C GLN A 511 43.05 11.75 0.77
N PRO A 512 43.90 10.72 0.95
CA PRO A 512 43.50 9.44 1.54
C PRO A 512 43.10 9.55 3.02
N GLY A 513 43.66 10.51 3.76
CA GLY A 513 43.30 10.81 5.14
C GLY A 513 42.04 11.68 5.31
N ARG A 514 41.21 11.84 4.27
CA ARG A 514 39.99 12.65 4.29
C ARG A 514 38.79 11.87 3.73
N PRO A 515 37.99 11.25 4.60
CA PRO A 515 36.78 10.54 4.17
C PRO A 515 35.78 11.44 3.43
N VAL A 516 35.16 10.91 2.38
CA VAL A 516 34.11 11.55 1.57
C VAL A 516 32.81 10.76 1.68
N ARG A 517 31.67 11.46 1.62
CA ARG A 517 30.34 10.85 1.51
C ARG A 517 29.66 11.26 0.21
N PHE A 518 28.76 10.44 -0.31
CA PHE A 518 27.99 10.73 -1.51
C PHE A 518 26.47 10.66 -1.30
N TRP A 519 25.75 11.64 -1.85
CA TRP A 519 24.30 11.68 -1.94
C TRP A 519 23.91 11.88 -3.40
N GLY A 520 23.01 11.02 -3.90
CA GLY A 520 22.74 10.93 -5.33
C GLY A 520 21.37 10.37 -5.68
N VAL A 521 21.20 10.15 -6.98
CA VAL A 521 19.98 9.62 -7.59
C VAL A 521 20.31 8.67 -8.74
N ASN A 522 19.36 7.82 -9.07
CA ASN A 522 19.39 7.01 -10.29
C ASN A 522 18.71 7.77 -11.45
N LEU A 523 19.36 7.81 -12.62
CA LEU A 523 18.73 8.13 -13.90
C LEU A 523 18.45 6.80 -14.63
N CYS A 524 17.19 6.50 -14.95
CA CYS A 524 16.82 5.22 -15.55
C CYS A 524 16.45 5.34 -17.03
N PHE A 525 16.80 4.29 -17.80
CA PHE A 525 16.40 4.11 -19.20
C PHE A 525 16.72 5.36 -20.06
N SER A 526 15.71 5.95 -20.70
CA SER A 526 15.90 7.12 -21.57
C SER A 526 16.21 8.43 -20.84
N ALA A 527 16.14 8.49 -19.51
CA ALA A 527 16.64 9.64 -18.75
C ALA A 527 18.16 9.83 -18.88
N ASN A 528 18.89 8.83 -19.39
CA ASN A 528 20.33 8.87 -19.62
C ASN A 528 20.73 9.43 -21.00
N PHE A 529 19.79 9.62 -21.94
CA PHE A 529 20.09 10.08 -23.31
C PHE A 529 19.41 11.42 -23.57
N LEU A 530 20.16 12.50 -23.34
CA LEU A 530 19.70 13.89 -23.42
C LEU A 530 20.45 14.62 -24.54
N GLU A 531 19.87 15.70 -25.07
CA GLU A 531 20.66 16.64 -25.88
C GLU A 531 21.62 17.45 -25.00
N ASN A 532 22.59 18.14 -25.62
CA ASN A 532 23.70 18.75 -24.87
C ASN A 532 23.26 19.88 -23.92
N ASP A 533 22.30 20.71 -24.32
CA ASP A 533 21.73 21.76 -23.47
C ASP A 533 20.83 21.18 -22.36
N GLU A 534 20.13 20.09 -22.64
CA GLU A 534 19.34 19.32 -21.68
C GLU A 534 20.20 18.66 -20.60
N ALA A 535 21.35 18.10 -21.00
CA ALA A 535 22.35 17.52 -20.10
C ALA A 535 23.02 18.58 -19.22
N ASP A 536 23.43 19.73 -19.79
CA ASP A 536 23.96 20.86 -19.02
C ASP A 536 22.90 21.37 -18.01
N ARG A 537 21.64 21.55 -18.44
CA ARG A 537 20.51 21.98 -17.58
C ARG A 537 20.19 20.99 -16.46
N LEU A 538 20.13 19.69 -16.75
CA LEU A 538 19.91 18.66 -15.73
C LEU A 538 21.07 18.65 -14.74
N ALA A 539 22.32 18.70 -15.22
CA ALA A 539 23.48 18.70 -14.35
C ALA A 539 23.50 19.92 -13.42
N ASP A 540 23.23 21.14 -13.93
CA ASP A 540 23.09 22.34 -13.08
C ASP A 540 22.02 22.17 -12.00
N ARG A 541 20.86 21.62 -12.36
CA ARG A 541 19.75 21.40 -11.43
C ARG A 541 20.07 20.34 -10.37
N LEU A 542 20.77 19.27 -10.73
CA LEU A 542 21.22 18.25 -9.78
C LEU A 542 22.29 18.80 -8.82
N THR A 543 23.23 19.59 -9.33
CA THR A 543 24.22 20.32 -8.51
C THR A 543 23.54 21.28 -7.52
N ARG A 544 22.54 22.06 -7.95
CA ARG A 544 21.74 22.91 -7.06
C ARG A 544 20.95 22.11 -6.03
N SER A 545 20.48 20.91 -6.36
CA SER A 545 19.76 20.03 -5.42
C SER A 545 20.66 19.42 -4.34
N GLY A 546 21.98 19.59 -4.43
CA GLY A 546 22.96 19.04 -3.47
C GLY A 546 23.51 17.66 -3.83
N TYR A 547 23.18 17.11 -5.01
CA TYR A 547 23.72 15.82 -5.44
C TYR A 547 25.19 15.95 -5.82
N ASN A 548 26.04 15.05 -5.33
CA ASN A 548 27.45 14.92 -5.71
C ASN A 548 27.77 13.59 -6.42
N THR A 549 26.77 12.73 -6.63
CA THR A 549 26.89 11.52 -7.46
C THR A 549 25.58 11.22 -8.21
N VAL A 550 25.67 10.52 -9.33
CA VAL A 550 24.54 9.99 -10.10
C VAL A 550 24.86 8.53 -10.49
N ARG A 551 23.87 7.64 -10.39
CA ARG A 551 23.96 6.31 -11.00
C ARG A 551 23.25 6.31 -12.35
N LEU A 552 23.99 6.02 -13.41
CA LEU A 552 23.44 5.83 -14.76
C LEU A 552 22.92 4.40 -14.83
N HIS A 553 21.59 4.24 -14.77
CA HIS A 553 20.96 2.95 -14.54
C HIS A 553 20.01 2.56 -15.67
N HIS A 554 19.86 1.25 -15.90
CA HIS A 554 19.04 0.68 -16.99
C HIS A 554 19.34 1.18 -18.43
N TYR A 555 20.35 2.03 -18.64
CA TYR A 555 20.76 2.55 -19.94
C TYR A 555 21.17 1.41 -20.89
N ASP A 556 21.67 0.30 -20.36
CA ASP A 556 22.02 -0.92 -21.08
C ASP A 556 20.84 -1.57 -21.83
N ARG A 557 19.58 -1.30 -21.43
CA ARG A 557 18.40 -1.74 -22.19
C ARG A 557 18.27 -1.05 -23.54
N ASP A 558 18.61 0.24 -23.57
CA ASP A 558 18.25 1.16 -24.65
C ASP A 558 19.47 1.60 -25.48
N ILE A 559 20.69 1.46 -24.97
CA ILE A 559 21.93 1.88 -25.64
C ILE A 559 22.33 0.98 -26.82
N THR A 560 21.88 -0.28 -26.89
CA THR A 560 22.23 -1.19 -28.00
C THR A 560 21.26 -1.06 -29.19
N LEU A 561 21.74 -1.46 -30.37
CA LEU A 561 20.95 -1.50 -31.60
C LEU A 561 19.88 -2.61 -31.53
N PRO A 562 18.58 -2.30 -31.73
CA PRO A 562 17.51 -3.29 -31.61
C PRO A 562 17.68 -4.50 -32.55
N GLY A 563 17.64 -5.71 -31.98
CA GLY A 563 17.74 -6.98 -32.70
C GLY A 563 19.16 -7.39 -33.11
N GLN A 564 20.18 -6.57 -32.81
CA GLN A 564 21.60 -6.92 -32.98
C GLN A 564 22.14 -7.66 -31.73
N ASN A 565 23.44 -7.89 -31.64
CA ASN A 565 24.04 -8.50 -30.45
C ASN A 565 23.98 -7.55 -29.25
N SER A 566 24.00 -8.09 -28.03
CA SER A 566 23.96 -7.29 -26.80
C SER A 566 25.21 -6.45 -26.50
N TRP A 567 26.16 -6.35 -27.43
CA TRP A 567 27.31 -5.45 -27.38
C TRP A 567 27.33 -4.43 -28.54
N ASP A 568 26.41 -4.52 -29.50
CA ASP A 568 26.38 -3.60 -30.65
C ASP A 568 25.74 -2.26 -30.24
N ILE A 569 26.58 -1.36 -29.71
CA ILE A 569 26.19 -0.05 -29.15
C ILE A 569 25.74 0.93 -30.25
N ASP A 570 24.66 1.67 -29.98
CA ASP A 570 24.17 2.79 -30.78
C ASP A 570 25.07 4.03 -30.57
N PRO A 571 25.83 4.48 -31.60
CA PRO A 571 26.81 5.55 -31.43
C PRO A 571 26.16 6.90 -31.11
N ALA A 572 24.92 7.15 -31.54
CA ALA A 572 24.21 8.40 -31.26
C ALA A 572 23.65 8.45 -29.83
N LYS A 573 23.49 7.29 -29.18
CA LYS A 573 23.19 7.22 -27.74
C LYS A 573 24.46 7.25 -26.90
N LEU A 574 25.55 6.65 -27.38
CA LEU A 574 26.85 6.71 -26.71
C LEU A 574 27.36 8.16 -26.62
N ASP A 575 27.29 8.94 -27.71
CA ASP A 575 27.68 10.35 -27.74
C ASP A 575 26.90 11.21 -26.71
N ARG A 576 25.57 11.06 -26.66
CA ARG A 576 24.72 11.72 -25.65
C ARG A 576 25.06 11.30 -24.21
N LEU A 577 25.37 10.02 -24.00
CA LEU A 577 25.75 9.48 -22.69
C LEU A 577 27.13 10.00 -22.26
N ASP A 578 28.06 10.10 -23.20
CA ASP A 578 29.39 10.70 -23.03
C ASP A 578 29.31 12.20 -22.71
N TYR A 579 28.41 12.93 -23.37
CA TYR A 579 28.16 14.34 -23.05
C TYR A 579 27.54 14.49 -21.66
N LEU A 580 26.56 13.65 -21.29
CA LEU A 580 25.97 13.65 -19.95
C LEU A 580 27.03 13.37 -18.87
N PHE A 581 27.91 12.39 -19.09
CA PHE A 581 29.07 12.11 -18.23
C PHE A 581 29.93 13.37 -18.06
N ALA A 582 30.29 14.05 -19.16
CA ALA A 582 31.10 15.26 -19.12
C ALA A 582 30.40 16.45 -18.43
N ALA A 583 29.09 16.64 -18.67
CA ALA A 583 28.29 17.71 -18.07
C ALA A 583 28.13 17.55 -16.55
N LEU A 584 27.99 16.31 -16.06
CA LEU A 584 28.00 15.96 -14.64
C LEU A 584 29.40 16.16 -14.03
N LYS A 585 30.43 15.59 -14.66
CA LYS A 585 31.84 15.72 -14.24
C LYS A 585 32.28 17.18 -14.10
N LYS A 586 31.96 18.02 -15.09
CA LYS A 586 32.22 19.48 -15.13
C LYS A 586 31.72 20.21 -13.88
N ARG A 587 30.67 19.70 -13.22
CA ARG A 587 30.04 20.31 -12.03
C ARG A 587 30.37 19.61 -10.72
N GLY A 588 31.27 18.62 -10.72
CA GLY A 588 31.67 17.90 -9.50
C GLY A 588 30.75 16.74 -9.12
N ILE A 589 29.86 16.33 -10.02
CA ILE A 589 29.04 15.13 -9.85
C ILE A 589 29.83 13.92 -10.37
N TYR A 590 30.04 12.93 -9.49
CA TYR A 590 30.66 11.65 -9.79
C TYR A 590 29.63 10.65 -10.35
N LEU A 591 30.11 9.54 -10.93
CA LEU A 591 29.26 8.56 -11.61
C LEU A 591 29.45 7.13 -11.09
N ASN A 592 28.35 6.40 -11.02
CA ASN A 592 28.29 4.96 -10.80
C ASN A 592 27.48 4.31 -11.94
N ILE A 593 27.83 3.11 -12.38
CA ILE A 593 27.20 2.46 -13.54
C ILE A 593 26.98 0.96 -13.33
N ASP A 594 26.08 0.40 -14.14
CA ASP A 594 25.86 -1.04 -14.25
C ASP A 594 26.36 -1.55 -15.60
N LEU A 595 27.07 -2.69 -15.66
CA LEU A 595 27.47 -3.32 -16.94
C LEU A 595 26.43 -4.34 -17.46
N TYR A 596 25.44 -4.71 -16.63
CA TYR A 596 24.22 -5.38 -17.04
C TYR A 596 23.09 -5.13 -16.03
N SER A 597 21.90 -4.79 -16.50
CA SER A 597 20.70 -4.68 -15.65
C SER A 597 19.40 -5.10 -16.37
N ALA A 598 19.26 -4.78 -17.66
CA ALA A 598 18.04 -5.00 -18.44
C ALA A 598 18.24 -5.21 -19.96
N ARG A 599 19.48 -5.23 -20.45
CA ARG A 599 19.83 -5.43 -21.86
C ARG A 599 19.20 -6.67 -22.48
N TYR A 600 18.77 -6.53 -23.74
CA TYR A 600 18.26 -7.61 -24.57
C TYR A 600 19.39 -8.37 -25.26
N PHE A 601 19.11 -9.60 -25.71
CA PHE A 601 20.06 -10.48 -26.38
C PHE A 601 19.57 -10.87 -27.77
N SER A 602 20.49 -11.09 -28.69
CA SER A 602 20.18 -11.62 -30.02
C SER A 602 19.69 -13.07 -29.95
N ASP A 603 18.98 -13.47 -31.01
CA ASP A 603 18.51 -14.83 -31.24
C ASP A 603 19.69 -15.86 -31.30
N ALA A 604 20.90 -15.40 -31.63
CA ALA A 604 22.13 -16.20 -31.63
C ALA A 604 22.74 -16.34 -30.23
N GLU A 605 22.80 -15.26 -29.45
CA GLU A 605 23.23 -15.28 -28.04
C GLU A 605 22.32 -16.17 -27.19
N LEU A 606 21.00 -16.03 -27.30
CA LEU A 606 20.05 -16.85 -26.55
C LEU A 606 20.27 -18.36 -26.80
N ARG A 607 20.53 -18.76 -28.05
CA ARG A 607 20.87 -20.15 -28.40
C ARG A 607 22.21 -20.58 -27.81
N SER A 608 23.25 -19.73 -27.85
CA SER A 608 24.56 -20.05 -27.25
C SER A 608 24.53 -20.13 -25.72
N PHE A 609 23.56 -19.45 -25.10
CA PHE A 609 23.26 -19.55 -23.67
C PHE A 609 22.42 -20.79 -23.30
N GLY A 610 21.94 -21.55 -24.29
CA GLY A 610 21.03 -22.68 -24.08
C GLY A 610 19.62 -22.26 -23.64
N LEU A 611 19.16 -21.07 -24.04
CA LEU A 611 17.84 -20.52 -23.75
C LEU A 611 16.90 -20.60 -24.96
N ASP A 612 15.62 -20.82 -24.68
CA ASP A 612 14.54 -20.75 -25.67
C ASP A 612 14.29 -19.29 -26.10
N THR A 613 14.36 -19.04 -27.41
CA THR A 613 14.18 -17.70 -28.01
C THR A 613 12.74 -17.20 -27.95
N THR A 614 11.75 -18.07 -27.74
CA THR A 614 10.32 -17.71 -27.69
C THR A 614 9.86 -17.17 -26.32
N LEU A 615 10.70 -17.28 -25.28
CA LEU A 615 10.39 -16.77 -23.95
C LEU A 615 10.23 -15.23 -23.94
N ARG A 616 9.46 -14.72 -22.98
CA ARG A 616 9.32 -13.26 -22.78
C ARG A 616 10.65 -12.67 -22.25
N PRO A 617 11.07 -11.46 -22.64
CA PRO A 617 12.37 -10.89 -22.24
C PRO A 617 12.64 -10.83 -20.72
N ASN A 618 11.61 -10.70 -19.89
CA ASN A 618 11.77 -10.78 -18.42
C ASN A 618 12.25 -12.16 -17.94
N ALA A 619 11.90 -13.24 -18.64
CA ALA A 619 12.38 -14.59 -18.36
C ALA A 619 13.82 -14.79 -18.86
N HIS A 620 14.17 -14.24 -20.03
CA HIS A 620 15.57 -14.18 -20.49
C HIS A 620 16.46 -13.47 -19.47
N ARG A 621 16.05 -12.29 -19.00
CA ARG A 621 16.77 -11.53 -17.96
C ARG A 621 16.93 -12.31 -16.64
N ARG A 622 15.87 -12.98 -16.16
CA ARG A 622 15.94 -13.79 -14.93
C ARG A 622 16.89 -14.98 -15.11
N ASN A 623 16.78 -15.70 -16.23
CA ASN A 623 17.67 -16.81 -16.55
C ASN A 623 19.13 -16.35 -16.74
N PHE A 624 19.37 -15.19 -17.34
CA PHE A 624 20.72 -14.63 -17.49
C PHE A 624 21.35 -14.35 -16.13
N LYS A 625 20.70 -13.57 -15.25
CA LYS A 625 21.20 -13.32 -13.88
C LYS A 625 21.44 -14.63 -13.10
N ALA A 626 20.56 -15.62 -13.25
CA ALA A 626 20.69 -16.89 -12.55
C ALA A 626 21.83 -17.77 -13.11
N LEU A 627 22.02 -17.84 -14.42
CA LEU A 627 22.95 -18.78 -15.08
C LEU A 627 24.32 -18.19 -15.40
N PHE A 628 24.51 -16.88 -15.26
CA PHE A 628 25.76 -16.19 -15.57
C PHE A 628 27.01 -16.82 -14.93
N PRO A 629 27.01 -17.23 -13.64
CA PRO A 629 28.22 -17.76 -13.04
C PRO A 629 28.75 -19.02 -13.74
N ILE A 630 27.84 -19.91 -14.15
CA ILE A 630 28.14 -21.22 -14.73
C ILE A 630 28.06 -21.29 -16.27
N THR A 631 27.77 -20.19 -16.97
CA THR A 631 27.58 -20.18 -18.43
C THR A 631 28.65 -19.33 -19.15
N PRO A 632 29.73 -19.93 -19.69
CA PRO A 632 30.82 -19.18 -20.33
C PRO A 632 30.37 -18.25 -21.46
N ALA A 633 29.38 -18.65 -22.28
CA ALA A 633 28.86 -17.82 -23.36
C ALA A 633 28.23 -16.50 -22.86
N MET A 634 27.59 -16.50 -21.68
CA MET A 634 27.04 -15.27 -21.07
C MET A 634 28.16 -14.33 -20.64
N PHE A 635 29.26 -14.88 -20.09
CA PHE A 635 30.45 -14.10 -19.75
C PHE A 635 31.13 -13.51 -20.99
N GLU A 636 31.26 -14.26 -22.09
CA GLU A 636 31.80 -13.74 -23.35
C GLU A 636 30.94 -12.61 -23.96
N SER A 637 29.61 -12.73 -23.88
CA SER A 637 28.66 -11.69 -24.32
C SER A 637 28.79 -10.42 -23.47
N TRP A 638 28.82 -10.56 -22.14
CA TRP A 638 28.99 -9.44 -21.21
C TRP A 638 30.36 -8.75 -21.35
N LYS A 639 31.44 -9.51 -21.54
CA LYS A 639 32.81 -8.96 -21.68
C LYS A 639 32.95 -7.99 -22.85
N LYS A 640 32.30 -8.27 -23.98
CA LYS A 640 32.34 -7.40 -25.17
C LYS A 640 31.70 -6.05 -24.88
N PHE A 641 30.46 -6.04 -24.36
CA PHE A 641 29.79 -4.81 -23.93
C PHE A 641 30.63 -4.01 -22.93
N ALA A 642 31.26 -4.70 -21.96
CA ALA A 642 32.16 -4.07 -20.99
C ALA A 642 33.45 -3.51 -21.63
N GLN A 643 34.00 -4.16 -22.66
CA GLN A 643 35.14 -3.65 -23.44
C GLN A 643 34.76 -2.42 -24.24
N ASP A 644 33.70 -2.53 -25.04
CA ASP A 644 33.27 -1.52 -26.00
C ASP A 644 32.80 -0.22 -25.29
N LEU A 645 32.28 -0.32 -24.05
CA LEU A 645 31.86 0.81 -23.23
C LEU A 645 32.93 1.35 -22.25
N LEU A 646 33.94 0.56 -21.86
CA LEU A 646 34.97 1.05 -20.92
C LEU A 646 36.25 1.51 -21.62
N LEU A 647 36.50 1.05 -22.85
CA LEU A 647 37.71 1.38 -23.63
C LEU A 647 37.45 2.33 -24.81
N HIS A 648 36.20 2.73 -25.09
CA HIS A 648 35.97 3.85 -26.01
C HIS A 648 36.47 5.14 -25.37
N LYS A 649 36.89 6.09 -26.21
CA LYS A 649 37.36 7.40 -25.75
C LYS A 649 36.20 8.39 -25.76
N ASN A 650 35.79 8.87 -24.59
CA ASN A 650 34.80 9.92 -24.46
C ASN A 650 35.32 11.21 -25.10
N ALA A 651 34.59 11.72 -26.11
CA ALA A 651 35.01 12.87 -26.91
C ALA A 651 35.07 14.19 -26.10
N TYR A 652 34.34 14.27 -25.00
CA TYR A 652 34.14 15.48 -24.19
C TYR A 652 35.00 15.51 -22.92
N THR A 653 35.40 14.36 -22.36
CA THR A 653 36.39 14.29 -21.26
C THR A 653 37.81 14.02 -21.74
N GLY A 654 37.98 13.43 -22.94
CA GLY A 654 39.27 13.10 -23.51
C GLY A 654 39.95 11.85 -22.91
N LEU A 655 39.24 11.09 -22.07
CA LEU A 655 39.69 9.85 -21.43
C LEU A 655 38.81 8.67 -21.87
N THR A 656 39.24 7.43 -21.64
CA THR A 656 38.33 6.29 -21.63
C THR A 656 37.56 6.21 -20.30
N TRP A 657 36.39 5.55 -20.28
CA TRP A 657 35.62 5.38 -19.04
C TRP A 657 36.38 4.56 -17.98
N ALA A 658 37.26 3.63 -18.37
CA ALA A 658 38.15 2.90 -17.46
C ALA A 658 39.19 3.80 -16.76
N GLU A 659 39.63 4.87 -17.43
CA GLU A 659 40.65 5.81 -16.94
C GLU A 659 40.05 6.98 -16.14
N ASP A 660 38.79 7.35 -16.39
CA ASP A 660 38.23 8.61 -15.89
C ASP A 660 37.91 8.58 -14.38
N PRO A 661 38.61 9.36 -13.53
CA PRO A 661 38.40 9.35 -12.07
C PRO A 661 37.07 9.96 -11.61
N ALA A 662 36.20 10.42 -12.52
CA ALA A 662 34.81 10.71 -12.19
C ALA A 662 33.93 9.45 -12.09
N LEU A 663 34.32 8.33 -12.73
CA LEU A 663 33.66 7.04 -12.56
C LEU A 663 34.18 6.37 -11.28
N ILE A 664 33.35 6.38 -10.23
CA ILE A 664 33.75 5.93 -8.88
C ILE A 664 33.33 4.49 -8.58
N GLY A 665 32.29 4.00 -9.25
CA GLY A 665 31.70 2.69 -9.00
C GLY A 665 31.30 1.97 -10.29
N ILE A 666 31.43 0.65 -10.26
CA ILE A 666 30.84 -0.26 -11.25
C ILE A 666 30.15 -1.41 -10.50
N CYS A 667 28.88 -1.66 -10.81
CA CYS A 667 28.20 -2.91 -10.54
C CYS A 667 28.20 -3.76 -11.82
N PRO A 668 28.89 -4.92 -11.87
CA PRO A 668 28.96 -5.71 -13.10
C PRO A 668 27.61 -6.27 -13.57
N LEU A 669 26.76 -6.68 -12.62
CA LEU A 669 25.40 -7.17 -12.84
C LEU A 669 24.49 -6.65 -11.71
N ASN A 670 23.45 -5.89 -12.02
CA ASN A 670 22.50 -5.40 -11.01
C ASN A 670 21.67 -6.54 -10.39
N GLU A 671 21.33 -6.47 -9.10
CA GLU A 671 20.53 -7.46 -8.34
C GLU A 671 20.83 -8.92 -8.72
N ASP A 672 22.10 -9.29 -8.78
CA ASP A 672 22.59 -10.55 -9.34
C ASP A 672 22.47 -11.75 -8.40
N ASN A 673 22.50 -11.54 -7.07
CA ASN A 673 22.22 -12.50 -5.99
C ASN A 673 21.74 -13.88 -6.47
N LEU A 674 22.64 -14.86 -6.60
CA LEU A 674 22.30 -16.13 -7.24
C LEU A 674 21.10 -16.81 -6.58
N VAL A 675 21.12 -16.93 -5.25
CA VAL A 675 20.03 -17.50 -4.44
C VAL A 675 18.68 -16.77 -4.53
N THR A 676 18.65 -15.53 -5.07
CA THR A 676 17.42 -14.77 -5.31
C THR A 676 16.95 -14.89 -6.77
N ASN A 677 17.86 -15.18 -7.71
CA ASN A 677 17.55 -15.37 -9.12
C ASN A 677 17.27 -16.83 -9.50
N LEU A 678 17.81 -17.81 -8.74
CA LEU A 678 17.62 -19.26 -8.89
C LEU A 678 16.16 -19.66 -8.62
N THR A 679 15.29 -19.42 -9.60
CA THR A 679 13.82 -19.47 -9.47
C THR A 679 13.12 -20.19 -10.63
N THR A 680 13.87 -20.61 -11.65
CA THR A 680 13.34 -21.34 -12.81
C THR A 680 13.83 -22.79 -12.80
N PRO A 681 13.03 -23.78 -13.24
CA PRO A 681 13.47 -25.18 -13.31
C PRO A 681 14.73 -25.40 -14.16
N LEU A 682 14.88 -24.61 -15.23
CA LEU A 682 16.08 -24.60 -16.06
C LEU A 682 17.32 -24.11 -15.28
N ALA A 683 17.20 -23.06 -14.46
CA ALA A 683 18.33 -22.61 -13.64
C ALA A 683 18.69 -23.65 -12.56
N ILE A 684 17.69 -24.20 -11.86
CA ILE A 684 17.87 -25.21 -10.82
C ILE A 684 18.60 -26.45 -11.38
N SER A 685 18.08 -27.06 -12.44
CA SER A 685 18.69 -28.25 -13.06
C SER A 685 20.11 -28.05 -13.59
N ARG A 686 20.48 -26.82 -14.01
CA ARG A 686 21.85 -26.49 -14.40
C ARG A 686 22.80 -26.43 -13.20
N TYR A 687 22.34 -25.94 -12.05
CA TYR A 687 23.12 -25.96 -10.81
C TYR A 687 23.20 -27.35 -10.17
N GLU A 688 22.14 -28.17 -10.25
CA GLU A 688 22.17 -29.58 -9.82
C GLU A 688 23.25 -30.36 -10.60
N ALA A 689 23.28 -30.21 -11.92
CA ALA A 689 24.32 -30.80 -12.77
C ALA A 689 25.73 -30.26 -12.46
N ALA A 690 25.85 -28.95 -12.19
CA ALA A 690 27.14 -28.35 -11.81
C ALA A 690 27.63 -28.82 -10.43
N TYR A 691 26.73 -28.98 -9.46
CA TYR A 691 27.06 -29.50 -8.12
C TYR A 691 27.53 -30.96 -8.20
N ALA A 692 26.81 -31.82 -8.94
CA ALA A 692 27.18 -33.22 -9.13
C ALA A 692 28.52 -33.38 -9.88
N ALA A 693 28.82 -32.49 -10.84
CA ALA A 693 30.11 -32.47 -11.52
C ALA A 693 31.27 -31.98 -10.63
N ALA A 694 31.00 -31.07 -9.69
CA ALA A 694 31.99 -30.58 -8.72
C ALA A 694 32.19 -31.53 -7.52
N HIS A 695 31.19 -32.33 -7.18
CA HIS A 695 31.17 -33.21 -6.01
C HIS A 695 30.68 -34.63 -6.37
N PRO A 696 31.44 -35.41 -7.17
CA PRO A 696 30.99 -36.71 -7.66
C PRO A 696 30.73 -37.75 -6.55
N ASP A 697 31.39 -37.61 -5.40
CA ASP A 697 31.26 -38.49 -4.23
C ASP A 697 30.29 -37.94 -3.15
N ALA A 698 29.69 -36.77 -3.37
CA ALA A 698 28.75 -36.19 -2.41
C ALA A 698 27.35 -36.83 -2.52
N PRO A 699 26.59 -36.89 -1.40
CA PRO A 699 25.18 -37.24 -1.47
C PRO A 699 24.38 -36.15 -2.21
N ASP A 700 23.21 -36.54 -2.70
CA ASP A 700 22.26 -35.68 -3.41
C ASP A 700 22.00 -34.34 -2.68
N PRO A 701 21.84 -33.20 -3.39
CA PRO A 701 21.55 -31.90 -2.78
C PRO A 701 20.42 -31.90 -1.73
N THR A 702 19.41 -32.76 -1.87
CA THR A 702 18.30 -32.92 -0.91
C THR A 702 18.75 -33.56 0.42
N GLN A 703 19.82 -34.35 0.40
CA GLN A 703 20.38 -35.07 1.55
C GLN A 703 21.42 -34.23 2.31
N ASN A 704 22.05 -33.24 1.66
CA ASN A 704 22.88 -32.24 2.34
C ASN A 704 22.58 -30.80 1.84
N PRO A 705 21.45 -30.20 2.27
CA PRO A 705 21.07 -28.85 1.86
C PRO A 705 22.09 -27.77 2.22
N ALA A 706 22.89 -27.95 3.28
CA ALA A 706 23.90 -26.98 3.69
C ALA A 706 25.09 -26.93 2.72
N ALA A 707 25.57 -28.09 2.25
CA ALA A 707 26.62 -28.15 1.22
C ALA A 707 26.12 -27.57 -0.11
N TRP A 708 24.88 -27.89 -0.50
CA TRP A 708 24.23 -27.30 -1.67
C TRP A 708 24.12 -25.77 -1.58
N ASN A 709 23.57 -25.24 -0.48
CA ASN A 709 23.42 -23.79 -0.27
C ASN A 709 24.79 -23.08 -0.33
N ARG A 710 25.82 -23.67 0.30
CA ARG A 710 27.19 -23.17 0.27
C ARG A 710 27.77 -23.13 -1.15
N PHE A 711 27.61 -24.21 -1.93
CA PHE A 711 28.08 -24.28 -3.32
C PHE A 711 27.48 -23.17 -4.21
N LEU A 712 26.22 -22.77 -3.98
CA LEU A 712 25.63 -21.64 -4.70
C LEU A 712 26.36 -20.33 -4.39
N TYR A 713 26.61 -20.02 -3.11
CA TYR A 713 27.36 -18.82 -2.73
C TYR A 713 28.81 -18.86 -3.27
N GLU A 714 29.49 -19.99 -3.18
CA GLU A 714 30.85 -20.18 -3.71
C GLU A 714 30.90 -20.08 -5.25
N SER A 715 29.83 -20.50 -5.94
CA SER A 715 29.68 -20.31 -7.40
C SER A 715 29.56 -18.84 -7.80
N GLN A 716 28.85 -18.02 -7.01
CA GLN A 716 28.80 -16.57 -7.24
C GLN A 716 30.18 -15.94 -6.99
N ILE A 717 30.83 -16.24 -5.86
CA ILE A 717 32.17 -15.74 -5.52
C ILE A 717 33.20 -16.05 -6.62
N SER A 718 33.18 -17.26 -7.18
CA SER A 718 34.07 -17.67 -8.27
C SER A 718 33.83 -16.88 -9.57
N SER A 719 32.55 -16.60 -9.91
CA SER A 719 32.22 -15.76 -11.06
C SER A 719 32.61 -14.30 -10.84
N ASP A 720 32.38 -13.77 -9.65
CA ASP A 720 32.68 -12.38 -9.30
C ASP A 720 34.19 -12.14 -9.33
N ALA A 721 34.99 -13.08 -8.82
CA ALA A 721 36.45 -13.03 -8.95
C ALA A 721 36.91 -13.00 -10.43
N ARG A 722 36.29 -13.80 -11.30
CA ARG A 722 36.57 -13.81 -12.76
C ARG A 722 36.15 -12.49 -13.44
N ILE A 723 35.04 -11.89 -13.03
CA ILE A 723 34.60 -10.56 -13.48
C ILE A 723 35.60 -9.49 -13.03
N PHE A 724 35.99 -9.50 -11.76
CA PHE A 724 36.83 -8.47 -11.14
C PHE A 724 38.25 -8.51 -11.71
N ASP A 725 38.81 -9.70 -11.94
CA ASP A 725 40.08 -9.88 -12.66
C ASP A 725 39.99 -9.30 -14.08
N PHE A 726 38.93 -9.57 -14.83
CA PHE A 726 38.77 -8.99 -16.16
C PHE A 726 38.72 -7.45 -16.11
N LEU A 727 37.93 -6.86 -15.21
CA LEU A 727 37.81 -5.41 -15.08
C LEU A 727 39.11 -4.73 -14.62
N ARG A 728 39.78 -5.26 -13.58
CA ARG A 728 41.02 -4.69 -13.01
C ARG A 728 42.27 -5.03 -13.83
N ASN A 729 42.42 -6.28 -14.26
CA ASN A 729 43.65 -6.76 -14.90
C ASN A 729 43.61 -6.78 -16.43
N THR A 730 42.43 -6.90 -17.07
CA THR A 730 42.32 -6.74 -18.53
C THR A 730 41.97 -5.31 -18.92
N LEU A 731 40.87 -4.75 -18.39
CA LEU A 731 40.38 -3.40 -18.79
C LEU A 731 41.03 -2.25 -18.00
N LYS A 732 41.81 -2.55 -16.96
CA LYS A 732 42.53 -1.57 -16.13
C LYS A 732 41.65 -0.51 -15.45
N THR A 733 40.37 -0.81 -15.19
CA THR A 733 39.44 0.17 -14.62
C THR A 733 39.88 0.66 -13.25
N ARG A 734 39.80 1.98 -13.04
CA ARG A 734 40.09 2.63 -11.75
C ARG A 734 38.92 2.58 -10.77
N ALA A 735 37.69 2.58 -11.26
CA ALA A 735 36.46 2.55 -10.46
C ALA A 735 36.42 1.38 -9.46
N LEU A 736 35.75 1.57 -8.32
CA LEU A 736 35.57 0.54 -7.31
C LEU A 736 34.46 -0.46 -7.71
N LEU A 737 34.67 -1.73 -7.41
CA LEU A 737 33.82 -2.84 -7.85
C LEU A 737 32.95 -3.38 -6.68
N THR A 738 31.66 -3.58 -6.95
CA THR A 738 30.70 -4.20 -6.03
C THR A 738 29.77 -5.17 -6.78
N GLY A 739 28.96 -5.93 -6.04
CA GLY A 739 27.98 -6.88 -6.56
C GLY A 739 26.99 -7.26 -5.45
N ALA A 740 26.19 -8.30 -5.67
CA ALA A 740 25.21 -8.81 -4.71
C ALA A 740 24.40 -7.71 -4.01
N ASN A 741 23.97 -6.68 -4.76
CA ASN A 741 23.50 -5.42 -4.21
C ASN A 741 22.03 -5.43 -3.76
N TYR A 742 21.47 -6.60 -3.41
CA TYR A 742 20.11 -6.71 -2.89
C TYR A 742 20.04 -7.69 -1.70
N ARG A 743 18.94 -7.68 -0.94
CA ARG A 743 18.65 -8.59 0.20
C ARG A 743 19.63 -8.54 1.38
N GLY A 744 19.18 -9.12 2.50
CA GLY A 744 19.94 -9.30 3.74
C GLY A 744 19.89 -10.73 4.24
N TYR A 745 20.46 -11.65 3.46
CA TYR A 745 20.68 -13.03 3.89
C TYR A 745 22.10 -13.19 4.46
N GLN A 746 22.26 -14.08 5.44
CA GLN A 746 23.53 -14.33 6.13
C GLN A 746 24.61 -14.80 5.16
N GLY A 747 24.31 -15.77 4.28
CA GLY A 747 25.25 -16.28 3.28
C GLY A 747 25.81 -15.21 2.32
N LEU A 748 25.11 -14.09 2.12
CA LEU A 748 25.63 -12.97 1.31
C LEU A 748 26.81 -12.23 1.99
N SER A 749 27.09 -12.46 3.28
CA SER A 749 28.30 -11.88 3.91
C SER A 749 29.59 -12.49 3.35
N TYR A 750 29.56 -13.79 3.00
CA TYR A 750 30.65 -14.50 2.33
C TYR A 750 30.87 -14.01 0.90
N VAL A 751 29.83 -13.51 0.22
CA VAL A 751 29.99 -12.91 -1.11
C VAL A 751 30.54 -11.49 -0.99
N ARG A 752 29.91 -10.68 -0.14
CA ARG A 752 30.23 -9.25 0.04
C ARG A 752 31.60 -8.98 0.67
N GLU A 753 32.24 -9.96 1.32
CA GLU A 753 33.61 -9.79 1.82
C GLU A 753 34.68 -9.67 0.70
N HIS A 754 34.36 -10.08 -0.53
CA HIS A 754 35.27 -10.02 -1.68
C HIS A 754 35.23 -8.70 -2.49
N TYR A 755 34.29 -7.78 -2.19
CA TYR A 755 34.11 -6.55 -2.96
C TYR A 755 34.94 -5.36 -2.44
N ASP A 756 35.17 -4.33 -3.26
CA ASP A 756 35.86 -3.10 -2.83
C ASP A 756 35.00 -2.32 -1.81
N TYR A 757 33.68 -2.34 -1.99
CA TYR A 757 32.69 -1.80 -1.07
C TYR A 757 31.42 -2.66 -1.07
N VAL A 758 30.62 -2.54 -0.02
CA VAL A 758 29.35 -3.26 0.11
C VAL A 758 28.19 -2.37 -0.33
N ASP A 759 27.36 -2.87 -1.23
CA ASP A 759 26.13 -2.21 -1.69
C ASP A 759 24.88 -3.04 -1.31
N ASN A 760 23.73 -2.38 -1.18
CA ASN A 760 22.44 -3.04 -0.97
C ASN A 760 21.25 -2.16 -1.40
N HIS A 761 20.11 -2.77 -1.73
CA HIS A 761 18.88 -2.10 -2.19
C HIS A 761 17.72 -2.34 -1.23
N THR A 762 16.95 -1.31 -0.91
CA THR A 762 15.88 -1.41 0.10
C THR A 762 14.77 -0.36 -0.08
N TYR A 763 13.51 -0.78 -0.01
CA TYR A 763 12.35 0.04 -0.39
C TYR A 763 11.26 0.04 0.67
N TRP A 764 10.71 1.22 0.99
CA TRP A 764 9.45 1.34 1.74
C TRP A 764 8.27 1.40 0.76
N ASP A 765 7.26 0.57 1.04
CA ASP A 765 6.00 0.47 0.31
C ASP A 765 6.14 0.31 -1.22
N HIS A 766 7.12 -0.51 -1.66
CA HIS A 766 7.30 -0.88 -3.07
C HIS A 766 5.98 -1.38 -3.68
N PRO A 767 5.61 -0.95 -4.90
CA PRO A 767 4.36 -1.35 -5.54
C PRO A 767 4.26 -2.87 -5.70
N ASN A 768 3.07 -3.40 -5.43
CA ASN A 768 2.67 -4.74 -5.83
C ASN A 768 1.73 -4.66 -7.06
N PHE A 769 1.62 -5.77 -7.80
CA PHE A 769 0.95 -5.81 -9.11
C PHE A 769 -0.20 -6.84 -9.17
N PRO A 770 -1.38 -6.61 -8.55
CA PRO A 770 -2.46 -7.60 -8.42
C PRO A 770 -3.14 -8.13 -9.70
N ARG A 771 -2.64 -7.83 -10.91
CA ARG A 771 -3.17 -8.36 -12.18
C ARG A 771 -2.08 -8.74 -13.18
N ALA A 772 -1.15 -7.83 -13.45
CA ALA A 772 -0.03 -8.06 -14.36
C ALA A 772 1.17 -7.24 -13.93
N ALA A 773 2.37 -7.84 -13.94
CA ALA A 773 3.61 -7.20 -13.51
C ALA A 773 3.81 -5.83 -14.19
N TRP A 774 4.22 -4.83 -13.40
CA TRP A 774 4.45 -3.44 -13.82
C TRP A 774 3.22 -2.67 -14.33
N SER A 775 2.04 -3.29 -14.35
CA SER A 775 0.79 -2.74 -14.90
C SER A 775 -0.23 -2.40 -13.81
N PRO A 776 -1.15 -1.43 -14.03
CA PRO A 776 -2.20 -1.11 -13.06
C PRO A 776 -3.28 -2.21 -12.99
N PRO A 777 -4.03 -2.30 -11.87
CA PRO A 777 -3.92 -1.47 -10.68
C PRO A 777 -2.68 -1.81 -9.84
N TYR A 778 -2.21 -0.84 -9.06
CA TYR A 778 -1.02 -0.96 -8.21
C TYR A 778 -1.43 -0.99 -6.74
N SER A 779 -0.94 -1.95 -5.94
CA SER A 779 -1.26 -2.03 -4.51
C SER A 779 -0.09 -1.64 -3.60
N PHE A 780 -0.45 -0.97 -2.50
CA PHE A 780 0.42 -0.36 -1.50
C PHE A 780 -0.15 -0.64 -0.11
N SER A 781 0.70 -0.78 0.91
CA SER A 781 0.26 -1.07 2.28
C SER A 781 -0.22 0.17 3.03
N GLN A 782 0.20 1.38 2.62
CA GLN A 782 -0.12 2.66 3.28
C GLN A 782 0.32 2.72 4.75
N ARG A 783 1.30 1.91 5.15
CA ARG A 783 1.86 1.88 6.51
C ARG A 783 2.93 2.96 6.71
N ASN A 784 3.11 3.37 7.97
CA ASN A 784 4.19 4.25 8.43
C ASN A 784 5.47 3.45 8.70
N ALA A 785 6.63 3.94 8.27
CA ALA A 785 7.92 3.30 8.51
C ALA A 785 8.39 3.47 9.96
N THR A 786 8.03 4.58 10.62
CA THR A 786 8.24 4.78 12.07
C THR A 786 7.60 3.66 12.89
N ARG A 787 6.37 3.25 12.53
CA ARG A 787 5.63 2.20 13.25
C ARG A 787 6.25 0.80 13.10
N LEU A 788 6.95 0.52 12.00
CA LEU A 788 7.72 -0.72 11.83
C LEU A 788 9.22 -0.56 12.15
N ALA A 789 9.53 0.26 13.16
CA ALA A 789 10.87 0.46 13.71
C ALA A 789 11.91 0.83 12.63
N ALA A 790 11.60 1.82 11.79
CA ALA A 790 12.47 2.31 10.71
C ALA A 790 12.95 1.19 9.76
N ARG A 791 12.03 0.32 9.32
CA ARG A 791 12.34 -0.96 8.65
C ARG A 791 13.40 -0.88 7.55
N VAL A 792 13.31 0.11 6.64
CA VAL A 792 14.20 0.23 5.46
C VAL A 792 15.68 0.27 5.84
N PRO A 793 16.18 1.25 6.63
CA PRO A 793 17.55 1.19 7.11
C PRO A 793 17.75 0.01 8.08
N ARG A 794 16.81 -0.28 8.99
CA ARG A 794 16.97 -1.32 10.03
C ARG A 794 17.32 -2.70 9.47
N THR A 795 16.59 -3.18 8.46
CA THR A 795 16.82 -4.52 7.88
C THR A 795 18.07 -4.59 7.02
N THR A 796 18.69 -3.45 6.72
CA THR A 796 19.86 -3.33 5.84
C THR A 796 21.15 -3.14 6.63
N MET A 797 21.11 -2.55 7.83
CA MET A 797 22.27 -2.45 8.73
C MET A 797 23.06 -3.77 8.95
N PRO A 798 22.42 -4.94 9.14
CA PRO A 798 23.16 -6.20 9.32
C PRO A 798 24.04 -6.59 8.12
N THR A 799 23.78 -6.05 6.92
CA THR A 799 24.50 -6.44 5.71
C THR A 799 25.83 -5.73 5.51
N ARG A 800 26.17 -4.76 6.36
CA ARG A 800 27.48 -4.10 6.36
C ARG A 800 28.57 -5.09 6.79
N ILE A 801 29.63 -5.20 6.00
CA ILE A 801 30.87 -5.89 6.40
C ILE A 801 31.80 -4.87 7.08
N PRO A 802 32.19 -5.05 8.35
CA PRO A 802 33.20 -4.24 9.02
C PRO A 802 34.51 -4.14 8.22
N GLY A 803 35.09 -2.93 8.16
CA GLY A 803 36.31 -2.67 7.39
C GLY A 803 36.11 -2.51 5.88
N LYS A 804 34.85 -2.37 5.41
CA LYS A 804 34.53 -1.92 4.06
C LYS A 804 33.61 -0.69 4.07
N PRO A 805 33.71 0.19 3.06
CA PRO A 805 32.72 1.24 2.85
C PRO A 805 31.33 0.64 2.63
N PHE A 806 30.29 1.32 3.09
CA PHE A 806 28.91 0.85 2.97
C PHE A 806 28.03 1.84 2.19
N VAL A 807 27.32 1.31 1.20
CA VAL A 807 26.59 2.06 0.18
C VAL A 807 25.18 1.50 0.03
N ILE A 808 24.25 2.37 -0.37
CA ILE A 808 22.93 2.01 -0.87
C ILE A 808 22.72 2.69 -2.22
N THR A 809 22.92 1.98 -3.34
CA THR A 809 22.70 2.53 -4.69
C THR A 809 21.23 2.57 -5.10
N GLU A 810 20.32 1.95 -4.35
CA GLU A 810 18.87 2.11 -4.51
C GLU A 810 18.14 2.10 -3.16
N PHE A 811 17.52 3.23 -2.81
CA PHE A 811 16.42 3.24 -1.84
C PHE A 811 15.29 4.17 -2.28
N ASN A 812 14.06 3.89 -1.85
CA ASN A 812 12.97 4.87 -1.93
C ASN A 812 11.88 4.60 -0.88
N TYR A 813 11.09 5.62 -0.59
CA TYR A 813 9.83 5.56 0.11
C TYR A 813 8.72 5.89 -0.90
N CYS A 814 8.10 4.85 -1.46
CA CYS A 814 7.39 4.97 -2.73
C CYS A 814 6.07 5.75 -2.62
N ARG A 815 5.77 6.60 -3.59
CA ARG A 815 4.42 7.19 -3.75
C ARG A 815 3.47 6.15 -4.37
N PRO A 816 2.19 6.09 -3.97
CA PRO A 816 1.41 7.07 -3.22
C PRO A 816 1.31 6.79 -1.71
N ASN A 817 2.33 6.20 -1.04
CA ASN A 817 2.29 6.08 0.42
C ASN A 817 2.13 7.47 1.07
N ALA A 818 1.11 7.63 1.91
CA ALA A 818 0.71 8.91 2.49
C ALA A 818 1.73 9.44 3.53
N THR A 819 2.61 8.58 4.03
CA THR A 819 3.64 8.89 5.03
C THR A 819 5.07 8.81 4.49
N ARG A 820 5.26 8.67 3.17
CA ARG A 820 6.60 8.52 2.55
C ARG A 820 7.61 9.61 2.91
N ALA A 821 7.13 10.80 3.27
CA ALA A 821 7.95 11.89 3.78
C ALA A 821 8.87 11.48 4.94
N GLU A 822 8.48 10.48 5.75
CA GLU A 822 9.31 9.92 6.83
C GLU A 822 10.71 9.50 6.35
N GLY A 823 10.84 9.02 5.10
CA GLY A 823 12.10 8.57 4.52
C GLY A 823 13.16 9.66 4.39
N SER A 824 12.74 10.91 4.22
CA SER A 824 13.64 12.07 4.12
C SER A 824 14.45 12.34 5.39
N VAL A 825 14.02 11.79 6.53
CA VAL A 825 14.74 11.88 7.80
C VAL A 825 15.24 10.49 8.23
N LEU A 826 14.40 9.45 8.15
CA LEU A 826 14.76 8.11 8.64
C LEU A 826 16.02 7.53 7.97
N MET A 827 16.11 7.61 6.64
CA MET A 827 17.23 7.01 5.91
C MET A 827 18.56 7.75 6.15
N PRO A 828 18.69 9.07 5.89
CA PRO A 828 19.94 9.81 6.16
C PRO A 828 20.33 9.82 7.64
N ALA A 829 19.35 9.80 8.57
CA ALA A 829 19.67 9.82 9.99
C ALA A 829 20.30 8.51 10.46
N TYR A 830 19.67 7.37 10.16
CA TYR A 830 20.22 6.08 10.55
C TYR A 830 21.49 5.70 9.75
N ALA A 831 21.58 6.07 8.47
CA ALA A 831 22.82 5.95 7.71
C ALA A 831 23.98 6.76 8.32
N SER A 832 23.70 7.95 8.86
CA SER A 832 24.72 8.75 9.55
C SER A 832 25.15 8.15 10.88
N LEU A 833 24.21 7.63 11.68
CA LEU A 833 24.49 6.91 12.93
C LEU A 833 25.37 5.66 12.70
N GLN A 834 25.13 4.96 11.59
CA GLN A 834 25.84 3.74 11.20
C GLN A 834 27.16 4.00 10.44
N ASP A 835 27.49 5.28 10.22
CA ASP A 835 28.60 5.78 9.40
C ASP A 835 28.70 5.16 7.99
N TRP A 836 27.60 5.24 7.23
CA TRP A 836 27.59 4.84 5.82
C TRP A 836 28.24 5.91 4.93
N ASP A 837 28.71 5.50 3.75
CA ASP A 837 29.51 6.32 2.84
C ASP A 837 28.70 6.89 1.68
N ALA A 838 27.71 6.17 1.14
CA ALA A 838 26.90 6.69 0.04
C ALA A 838 25.44 6.23 0.02
N LEU A 839 24.56 7.11 -0.44
CA LEU A 839 23.11 6.92 -0.55
C LEU A 839 22.60 7.46 -1.90
N TYR A 840 21.81 6.66 -2.62
CA TYR A 840 21.21 7.03 -3.90
C TYR A 840 19.70 6.76 -3.90
N ASN A 841 18.89 7.79 -4.11
CA ASN A 841 17.44 7.62 -4.21
C ASN A 841 17.07 6.99 -5.57
N PHE A 842 16.28 5.92 -5.56
CA PHE A 842 15.75 5.25 -6.74
C PHE A 842 14.31 5.72 -7.01
N GLN A 843 14.07 6.72 -7.84
CA GLN A 843 14.94 7.26 -8.90
C GLN A 843 14.63 8.75 -9.09
N TYR A 844 15.50 9.50 -9.74
CA TYR A 844 15.13 10.86 -10.17
C TYR A 844 14.03 10.79 -11.22
N ALA A 845 14.30 10.07 -12.31
CA ALA A 845 13.40 9.92 -13.45
C ALA A 845 13.59 8.57 -14.16
N HIS A 846 12.54 8.13 -14.83
CA HIS A 846 12.46 6.87 -15.60
C HIS A 846 12.64 7.09 -17.12
N ASP A 847 12.63 8.35 -17.56
CA ASP A 847 12.61 8.77 -18.95
C ASP A 847 13.02 10.24 -19.08
N ARG A 848 13.38 10.65 -20.30
CA ARG A 848 13.83 12.01 -20.65
C ARG A 848 12.82 13.10 -20.30
N ASP A 849 11.52 12.88 -20.53
CA ASP A 849 10.49 13.89 -20.29
C ASP A 849 10.32 14.15 -18.78
N THR A 850 10.18 13.08 -17.99
CA THR A 850 10.17 13.14 -16.52
C THR A 850 11.45 13.76 -15.96
N ALA A 851 12.61 13.51 -16.58
CA ALA A 851 13.89 14.10 -16.15
C ALA A 851 13.95 15.62 -16.39
N LEU A 852 13.34 16.13 -17.45
CA LEU A 852 13.44 17.54 -17.85
C LEU A 852 12.28 18.40 -17.32
N HIS A 853 11.07 17.84 -17.26
CA HIS A 853 9.83 18.55 -16.96
C HIS A 853 9.11 18.04 -15.70
N GLY A 854 9.45 16.84 -15.22
CA GLY A 854 8.72 16.15 -14.15
C GLY A 854 7.46 15.48 -14.68
N ALA A 855 6.77 14.74 -13.82
CA ALA A 855 5.54 14.06 -14.20
C ALA A 855 4.48 14.10 -13.08
N VAL A 856 3.30 13.53 -13.36
CA VAL A 856 2.25 13.30 -12.37
C VAL A 856 2.21 11.84 -11.87
N GLU A 857 2.61 10.90 -12.71
CA GLU A 857 2.61 9.45 -12.46
C GLU A 857 3.99 8.92 -12.03
N ASN A 858 4.18 7.59 -12.07
CA ASN A 858 5.35 6.85 -11.55
C ASN A 858 5.46 6.83 -10.01
N TYR A 859 5.69 5.64 -9.45
CA TYR A 859 5.77 5.38 -8.00
C TYR A 859 7.18 5.56 -7.40
N PHE A 860 8.21 5.64 -8.25
CA PHE A 860 9.62 5.80 -7.84
C PHE A 860 10.23 7.16 -8.22
N ALA A 861 9.77 7.79 -9.29
CA ALA A 861 10.40 9.01 -9.81
C ALA A 861 10.16 10.21 -8.87
N ILE A 862 11.17 10.66 -8.13
CA ILE A 862 11.05 11.83 -7.24
C ILE A 862 10.88 13.13 -8.04
N ALA A 863 11.29 13.18 -9.31
CA ALA A 863 10.91 14.28 -10.21
C ALA A 863 9.38 14.38 -10.44
N ALA A 864 8.62 13.31 -10.16
CA ALA A 864 7.16 13.31 -10.16
C ALA A 864 6.54 13.48 -8.75
N ASP A 865 7.35 13.79 -7.73
CA ASP A 865 6.92 13.87 -6.34
C ASP A 865 7.32 15.18 -5.64
N PRO A 866 6.39 16.14 -5.49
CA PRO A 866 6.65 17.37 -4.74
C PRO A 866 7.11 17.15 -3.29
N VAL A 867 6.65 16.07 -2.64
CA VAL A 867 7.00 15.76 -1.24
C VAL A 867 8.33 15.01 -1.18
N GLY A 868 8.51 14.01 -2.04
CA GLY A 868 9.76 13.26 -2.16
C GLY A 868 10.96 14.15 -2.50
N LEU A 869 10.85 14.99 -3.54
CA LEU A 869 11.95 15.84 -4.00
C LEU A 869 12.38 16.90 -2.98
N ILE A 870 11.44 17.52 -2.26
CA ILE A 870 11.76 18.52 -1.21
C ILE A 870 12.36 17.82 0.02
N GLY A 871 11.89 16.62 0.36
CA GLY A 871 12.49 15.82 1.43
C GLY A 871 13.92 15.36 1.11
N ASP A 872 14.16 14.90 -0.11
CA ASP A 872 15.46 14.38 -0.55
C ASP A 872 16.58 15.44 -0.48
N ARG A 873 16.27 16.68 -0.88
CA ARG A 873 17.14 17.86 -0.71
C ARG A 873 17.60 18.06 0.73
N VAL A 874 16.72 17.82 1.72
CA VAL A 874 17.09 17.91 3.15
C VAL A 874 17.97 16.73 3.59
N GLY A 875 17.72 15.53 3.07
CA GLY A 875 18.55 14.36 3.31
C GLY A 875 20.00 14.55 2.88
N ALA A 876 20.22 15.23 1.74
CA ALA A 876 21.55 15.61 1.26
C ALA A 876 22.34 16.43 2.29
N LEU A 877 21.75 17.49 2.86
CA LEU A 877 22.40 18.33 3.89
C LEU A 877 22.75 17.50 5.13
N LEU A 878 21.79 16.72 5.64
CA LEU A 878 21.92 15.93 6.87
C LEU A 878 23.05 14.89 6.76
N PHE A 879 23.13 14.20 5.61
CA PHE A 879 24.09 13.12 5.39
C PHE A 879 25.49 13.60 4.98
N LEU A 880 25.59 14.54 4.02
CA LEU A 880 26.87 14.99 3.47
C LEU A 880 27.69 15.83 4.46
N ARG A 881 27.03 16.69 5.26
CA ARG A 881 27.71 17.54 6.25
C ARG A 881 28.08 16.83 7.55
N ARG A 882 27.74 15.53 7.67
CA ARG A 882 27.87 14.70 8.88
C ARG A 882 27.22 15.39 10.10
N ASP A 883 25.99 15.89 9.92
CA ASP A 883 25.25 16.66 10.95
C ASP A 883 24.88 15.79 12.19
N ILE A 884 24.77 14.48 11.99
CA ILE A 884 24.64 13.47 13.06
C ILE A 884 25.99 12.77 13.22
N ALA A 885 26.46 12.66 14.46
CA ALA A 885 27.63 11.88 14.81
C ALA A 885 27.36 10.38 14.65
N PRO A 886 28.34 9.60 14.14
CA PRO A 886 28.23 8.14 14.14
C PRO A 886 28.21 7.60 15.58
N ALA A 887 27.60 6.43 15.77
CA ALA A 887 27.75 5.70 17.01
C ALA A 887 29.21 5.22 17.16
N THR A 888 29.70 5.24 18.39
CA THR A 888 31.12 5.03 18.73
C THR A 888 31.50 3.56 18.86
N ARG A 889 30.51 2.68 19.11
CA ARG A 889 30.67 1.24 19.28
C ARG A 889 30.16 0.50 18.04
N THR A 890 30.60 -0.74 17.84
CA THR A 890 30.01 -1.65 16.85
C THR A 890 29.71 -3.03 17.46
N ILE A 891 28.58 -3.62 17.09
CA ILE A 891 28.20 -5.00 17.42
C ILE A 891 28.10 -5.81 16.12
N VAL A 892 28.81 -6.93 16.03
CA VAL A 892 28.94 -7.71 14.79
C VAL A 892 28.26 -9.07 14.90
N TYR A 893 27.42 -9.41 13.93
CA TYR A 893 26.89 -10.77 13.78
C TYR A 893 27.95 -11.69 13.17
N ALA A 894 28.33 -12.74 13.88
CA ALA A 894 29.13 -13.83 13.36
C ALA A 894 28.25 -14.69 12.45
N ALA A 895 28.37 -14.53 11.14
CA ALA A 895 27.68 -15.38 10.18
C ALA A 895 28.44 -16.72 10.11
N ALA A 896 28.19 -17.59 11.08
CA ALA A 896 28.83 -18.89 11.20
C ALA A 896 28.36 -19.82 10.05
N PRO A 897 29.20 -20.72 9.51
CA PRO A 897 28.84 -21.52 8.32
C PRO A 897 27.61 -22.41 8.53
N ASP A 898 27.44 -22.96 9.73
CA ASP A 898 26.33 -23.80 10.15
C ASP A 898 25.01 -23.03 10.27
N GLU A 899 25.05 -21.75 10.63
CA GLU A 899 23.87 -20.87 10.60
C GLU A 899 23.59 -20.35 9.17
N ALA A 900 24.61 -19.79 8.52
CA ALA A 900 24.48 -19.01 7.29
C ALA A 900 24.09 -19.86 6.07
N PHE A 901 24.48 -21.14 6.04
CA PHE A 901 24.13 -22.08 4.98
C PHE A 901 23.01 -23.07 5.36
N ALA A 902 22.46 -23.03 6.57
CA ALA A 902 21.32 -23.90 6.97
C ALA A 902 20.08 -23.70 6.09
N LYS A 903 19.90 -22.49 5.54
CA LYS A 903 18.82 -22.15 4.59
C LYS A 903 19.40 -21.29 3.47
N MET A 904 19.01 -21.57 2.23
CA MET A 904 19.48 -20.85 1.04
C MET A 904 19.36 -19.31 1.18
N THR A 905 18.33 -18.85 1.89
CA THR A 905 18.05 -17.43 2.17
C THR A 905 17.92 -17.17 3.69
N ALA A 906 18.83 -17.70 4.51
CA ALA A 906 18.83 -17.48 5.96
C ALA A 906 18.86 -15.97 6.32
N PRO A 907 17.87 -15.42 7.05
CA PRO A 907 17.82 -13.99 7.39
C PRO A 907 18.63 -13.65 8.64
N PHE A 908 18.97 -12.38 8.83
CA PHE A 908 19.45 -11.88 10.13
C PHE A 908 18.27 -11.71 11.11
N PRO A 909 18.42 -12.04 12.41
CA PRO A 909 17.34 -11.90 13.41
C PRO A 909 16.84 -10.47 13.63
N GLU A 910 15.53 -10.35 13.88
CA GLU A 910 14.84 -9.11 14.27
C GLU A 910 15.50 -8.46 15.51
N SER A 911 15.75 -9.28 16.54
CA SER A 911 16.47 -8.94 17.78
C SER A 911 17.80 -8.22 17.53
N PHE A 912 18.63 -8.74 16.62
CA PHE A 912 19.91 -8.17 16.24
C PHE A 912 19.74 -6.87 15.43
N SER A 913 18.88 -6.87 14.41
CA SER A 913 18.67 -5.70 13.55
C SER A 913 18.21 -4.45 14.33
N ARG A 914 17.43 -4.65 15.40
CA ARG A 914 16.91 -3.57 16.26
C ARG A 914 18.00 -2.87 17.07
N LEU A 915 19.14 -3.51 17.31
CA LEU A 915 20.29 -2.85 17.96
C LEU A 915 20.88 -1.72 17.10
N GLY A 916 20.72 -1.82 15.77
CA GLY A 916 21.13 -0.79 14.80
C GLY A 916 20.36 0.54 14.93
N LEU A 917 19.24 0.55 15.67
CA LEU A 917 18.54 1.78 16.02
C LEU A 917 19.20 2.54 17.18
N VAL A 918 20.18 1.92 17.85
CA VAL A 918 20.91 2.45 19.02
C VAL A 918 22.39 2.69 18.72
N THR A 919 23.08 1.70 18.16
CA THR A 919 24.55 1.67 17.96
C THR A 919 24.92 1.07 16.59
N ARG A 920 26.18 1.12 16.15
CA ARG A 920 26.56 0.56 14.83
C ARG A 920 26.44 -0.96 14.85
N ILE A 921 25.95 -1.53 13.75
CA ILE A 921 25.96 -2.99 13.55
C ILE A 921 26.49 -3.39 12.16
N GLY A 922 26.75 -4.68 12.00
CA GLY A 922 27.16 -5.32 10.75
C GLY A 922 27.28 -6.82 10.92
N SER A 923 27.77 -7.53 9.91
CA SER A 923 28.06 -8.97 9.98
C SER A 923 29.45 -9.28 9.44
N PHE A 924 30.03 -10.39 9.89
CA PHE A 924 31.29 -10.91 9.35
C PHE A 924 31.20 -12.44 9.21
N PRO A 925 31.60 -13.03 8.07
CA PRO A 925 31.63 -14.49 7.88
C PRO A 925 32.65 -15.22 8.78
N GLY A 926 32.24 -16.39 9.29
CA GLY A 926 33.05 -17.23 10.18
C GLY A 926 32.41 -17.42 11.56
N ALA A 927 32.94 -18.39 12.33
CA ALA A 927 32.43 -18.69 13.66
C ALA A 927 32.89 -17.62 14.69
N PRO A 928 32.18 -17.43 15.80
CA PRO A 928 32.56 -16.44 16.82
C PRO A 928 34.00 -16.61 17.35
N ALA A 929 34.48 -17.85 17.46
CA ALA A 929 35.84 -18.15 17.89
C ALA A 929 36.91 -17.60 16.91
N ASP A 930 36.66 -17.69 15.59
CA ASP A 930 37.54 -17.16 14.56
C ASP A 930 37.59 -15.63 14.64
N LEU A 931 36.43 -15.00 14.84
CA LEU A 931 36.30 -13.54 14.91
C LEU A 931 36.94 -12.95 16.19
N LEU A 932 36.89 -13.65 17.33
CA LEU A 932 37.63 -13.25 18.53
C LEU A 932 39.16 -13.29 18.35
N GLY A 933 39.67 -14.02 17.36
CA GLY A 933 41.07 -14.03 16.96
C GLY A 933 41.46 -12.98 15.91
N LYS A 934 40.51 -12.26 15.30
CA LYS A 934 40.78 -11.25 14.26
C LYS A 934 41.01 -9.86 14.88
N THR A 935 42.06 -9.19 14.43
CA THR A 935 42.23 -7.74 14.63
C THR A 935 41.30 -7.00 13.66
N PHE A 936 40.33 -6.26 14.18
CA PHE A 936 39.50 -5.35 13.40
C PHE A 936 40.16 -3.95 13.30
N PRO A 937 39.81 -3.12 12.30
CA PRO A 937 40.29 -1.74 12.22
C PRO A 937 39.95 -0.94 13.48
N GLY A 938 40.84 -0.02 13.88
CA GLY A 938 40.77 0.66 15.17
C GLY A 938 39.50 1.47 15.36
N GLU A 939 39.02 2.13 14.30
CA GLU A 939 37.79 2.93 14.32
C GLU A 939 36.51 2.10 14.47
N LEU A 940 36.56 0.77 14.30
CA LEU A 940 35.38 -0.09 14.45
C LEU A 940 34.90 -0.18 15.90
N ASN A 941 35.82 -0.21 16.87
CA ASN A 941 35.52 -0.33 18.30
C ASN A 941 34.49 -1.45 18.61
N LEU A 942 34.88 -2.69 18.33
CA LEU A 942 34.04 -3.87 18.51
C LEU A 942 33.69 -4.08 20.00
N ALA A 943 32.39 -4.00 20.33
CA ALA A 943 31.91 -4.11 21.70
C ALA A 943 31.26 -5.47 22.02
N ALA A 944 30.72 -6.17 21.00
CA ALA A 944 30.14 -7.50 21.14
C ALA A 944 30.11 -8.27 19.82
N LEU A 945 30.18 -9.60 19.92
CA LEU A 945 29.79 -10.53 18.85
C LEU A 945 28.39 -11.08 19.14
N VAL A 946 27.61 -11.35 18.09
CA VAL A 946 26.27 -11.96 18.17
C VAL A 946 26.20 -13.15 17.22
N THR A 947 25.52 -14.23 17.61
CA THR A 947 25.37 -15.46 16.81
C THR A 947 23.97 -16.04 17.11
N GLY A 948 23.33 -16.74 16.17
CA GLY A 948 22.05 -17.40 16.40
C GLY A 948 22.17 -18.66 17.26
N SER A 949 23.32 -19.32 17.22
CA SER A 949 23.59 -20.58 17.90
C SER A 949 23.98 -20.40 19.38
N ALA A 950 23.07 -20.81 20.27
CA ALA A 950 23.30 -20.78 21.72
C ALA A 950 24.48 -21.66 22.20
N THR A 951 24.96 -22.60 21.38
CA THR A 951 26.15 -23.42 21.71
C THR A 951 27.47 -22.76 21.32
N LEU A 952 27.46 -21.75 20.44
CA LEU A 952 28.63 -20.95 20.07
C LEU A 952 28.81 -19.71 20.97
N ALA A 953 27.72 -19.27 21.63
CA ALA A 953 27.74 -18.23 22.65
C ALA A 953 28.45 -18.66 23.94
N GLY A 954 28.94 -17.70 24.74
CA GLY A 954 29.55 -17.96 26.05
C GLY A 954 31.03 -18.36 26.06
N SER A 955 31.71 -18.33 24.92
CA SER A 955 33.15 -18.63 24.81
C SER A 955 34.03 -17.57 25.50
N ALA A 956 34.90 -18.02 26.42
CA ALA A 956 35.99 -17.31 27.10
C ALA A 956 35.67 -16.06 27.97
N PRO A 957 35.60 -16.20 29.32
CA PRO A 957 35.50 -15.08 30.27
C PRO A 957 36.72 -14.13 30.36
N ARG A 958 37.71 -14.25 29.47
CA ARG A 958 39.00 -13.53 29.51
C ARG A 958 39.30 -12.67 28.27
N ALA A 959 38.42 -12.64 27.28
CA ALA A 959 38.52 -11.70 26.15
C ALA A 959 37.83 -10.35 26.51
N PRO A 960 38.26 -9.22 25.92
CA PRO A 960 37.60 -7.92 26.11
C PRO A 960 36.23 -7.84 25.41
N VAL A 961 36.01 -8.68 24.40
CA VAL A 961 34.74 -8.84 23.65
C VAL A 961 34.13 -10.19 23.99
N ARG A 962 32.79 -10.29 24.01
CA ARG A 962 32.05 -11.53 24.28
C ARG A 962 31.01 -11.83 23.19
N THR A 963 30.69 -13.11 23.03
CA THR A 963 29.68 -13.64 22.11
C THR A 963 28.34 -13.84 22.81
N TRP A 964 27.26 -13.32 22.22
CA TRP A 964 25.88 -13.37 22.72
C TRP A 964 24.94 -14.09 21.74
N THR A 965 23.91 -14.75 22.26
CA THR A 965 22.86 -15.37 21.45
C THR A 965 21.90 -14.31 20.88
N ALA A 966 21.47 -14.47 19.62
CA ALA A 966 20.57 -13.54 18.94
C ALA A 966 19.08 -13.67 19.34
N ASP A 967 18.80 -13.93 20.61
CA ASP A 967 17.45 -14.17 21.14
C ASP A 967 16.70 -12.88 21.54
N ASN A 968 15.48 -13.04 22.07
CA ASN A 968 14.63 -11.93 22.52
C ASN A 968 15.16 -11.21 23.78
N GLN A 969 16.13 -11.78 24.50
CA GLN A 969 16.78 -11.17 25.67
C GLN A 969 18.07 -10.42 25.30
N LEU A 970 18.59 -10.56 24.07
CA LEU A 970 19.83 -9.92 23.58
C LEU A 970 19.95 -8.44 23.98
N ALA A 971 18.90 -7.64 23.77
CA ALA A 971 18.91 -6.22 24.10
C ALA A 971 19.10 -5.96 25.60
N ALA A 972 18.31 -6.64 26.45
CA ALA A 972 18.41 -6.53 27.90
C ALA A 972 19.77 -7.03 28.42
N ASN A 973 20.27 -8.14 27.88
CA ASN A 973 21.58 -8.71 28.18
C ASN A 973 22.72 -7.73 27.88
N LEU A 974 22.69 -7.05 26.73
CA LEU A 974 23.70 -6.05 26.35
C LEU A 974 23.60 -4.74 27.16
N VAL A 975 22.39 -4.35 27.60
CA VAL A 975 22.21 -3.23 28.56
C VAL A 975 22.78 -3.60 29.93
N ASN A 976 22.47 -4.79 30.44
CA ASN A 976 23.00 -5.31 31.71
C ASN A 976 24.53 -5.45 31.71
N ALA A 977 25.13 -5.68 30.52
CA ALA A 977 26.57 -5.70 30.33
C ALA A 977 27.23 -4.30 30.15
N GLY A 978 26.44 -3.21 30.12
CA GLY A 978 26.92 -1.85 29.85
C GLY A 978 27.37 -1.58 28.41
N ILE A 979 27.09 -2.52 27.50
CA ILE A 979 27.46 -2.46 26.07
C ILE A 979 26.49 -1.51 25.33
N LEU A 980 25.20 -1.57 25.67
CA LEU A 980 24.20 -0.58 25.26
C LEU A 980 23.89 0.38 26.42
N PRO A 981 23.53 1.66 26.17
CA PRO A 981 23.10 2.57 27.23
C PRO A 981 21.80 2.10 27.89
N SER A 982 21.70 2.26 29.22
CA SER A 982 20.43 2.02 29.91
C SER A 982 19.32 2.95 29.41
N GLY A 983 18.12 2.40 29.21
CA GLY A 983 16.98 3.10 28.60
C GLY A 983 17.09 3.37 27.09
N SER A 984 18.12 2.87 26.40
CA SER A 984 18.24 3.04 24.94
C SER A 984 17.22 2.24 24.12
N ILE A 985 16.64 1.19 24.70
CA ILE A 985 15.48 0.46 24.18
C ILE A 985 14.51 0.31 25.35
N SER A 986 13.20 0.53 25.13
CA SER A 986 12.17 0.29 26.15
C SER A 986 11.86 -1.20 26.33
N ASP A 987 11.40 -1.59 27.52
CA ASP A 987 11.11 -2.99 27.88
C ASP A 987 10.07 -3.67 26.96
N ASP A 988 9.19 -2.89 26.33
CA ASP A 988 8.20 -3.35 25.36
C ASP A 988 8.71 -3.37 23.90
N GLY A 989 9.97 -3.01 23.66
CA GLY A 989 10.60 -2.95 22.35
C GLY A 989 10.03 -1.87 21.41
N ARG A 990 9.34 -0.84 21.92
CA ARG A 990 8.67 0.17 21.08
C ARG A 990 9.39 1.50 20.94
N SER A 991 10.28 1.86 21.87
CA SER A 991 11.03 3.11 21.82
C SER A 991 12.53 2.88 21.80
N TYR A 992 13.25 3.68 21.01
CA TYR A 992 14.68 3.53 20.71
C TYR A 992 15.36 4.89 20.79
N THR A 993 16.49 4.97 21.49
CA THR A 993 17.34 6.17 21.60
C THR A 993 18.77 5.81 21.20
N SER A 994 19.33 6.52 20.22
CA SER A 994 20.73 6.35 19.80
C SER A 994 21.71 6.56 20.96
N GLU A 995 22.87 5.91 20.96
CA GLU A 995 23.90 6.15 21.99
C GLU A 995 24.43 7.59 21.97
N THR A 996 24.38 8.27 20.82
CA THR A 996 24.67 9.70 20.65
C THR A 996 23.56 10.61 21.16
N ARG A 997 22.38 10.05 21.51
CA ARG A 997 21.12 10.73 21.87
C ARG A 997 20.59 11.73 20.82
N GLN A 998 21.14 11.73 19.61
CA GLN A 998 20.70 12.59 18.53
C GLN A 998 19.46 12.06 17.81
N ILE A 999 19.12 10.78 17.96
CA ILE A 999 17.95 10.14 17.36
C ILE A 999 17.11 9.48 18.46
N GLU A 1000 15.81 9.82 18.50
CA GLU A 1000 14.79 9.11 19.28
C GLU A 1000 13.64 8.69 18.37
N LEU A 1001 13.30 7.40 18.37
CA LEU A 1001 12.22 6.79 17.59
C LEU A 1001 11.23 6.12 18.55
N SER A 1002 9.92 6.26 18.29
CA SER A 1002 8.90 5.48 18.98
C SER A 1002 7.88 4.92 17.99
N THR A 1003 7.69 3.61 17.99
CA THR A 1003 6.79 2.89 17.07
C THR A 1003 5.32 3.09 17.40
N LEU A 1004 5.00 3.54 18.63
CA LEU A 1004 3.65 3.91 19.04
C LEU A 1004 3.73 5.20 19.88
N PRO A 1005 3.28 6.36 19.37
CA PRO A 1005 2.30 6.53 18.29
C PRO A 1005 2.82 6.40 16.85
N GLY A 1006 4.14 6.30 16.63
CA GLY A 1006 4.77 6.39 15.31
C GLY A 1006 5.36 7.78 15.08
N THR A 1007 6.49 8.05 15.73
CA THR A 1007 7.15 9.36 15.78
C THR A 1007 8.66 9.23 15.80
N LEU A 1008 9.35 10.23 15.27
CA LEU A 1008 10.80 10.37 15.30
C LEU A 1008 11.14 11.80 15.71
N LYS A 1009 12.20 12.01 16.48
CA LYS A 1009 12.95 13.27 16.47
C LYS A 1009 14.43 13.00 16.19
N VAL A 1010 15.04 13.92 15.46
CA VAL A 1010 16.48 13.97 15.20
C VAL A 1010 16.95 15.36 15.60
N VAL A 1011 17.89 15.45 16.54
CA VAL A 1011 18.35 16.70 17.15
C VAL A 1011 19.86 16.82 16.98
N THR A 1012 20.29 17.88 16.29
CA THR A 1012 21.69 18.12 15.94
C THR A 1012 22.04 19.60 16.10
N PRO A 1013 23.33 19.98 16.16
CA PRO A 1013 23.73 21.37 16.20
C PRO A 1013 23.24 22.19 14.99
N ARG A 1014 23.15 21.59 13.79
CA ARG A 1014 22.75 22.28 12.54
C ARG A 1014 21.29 22.08 12.12
N GLY A 1015 20.56 21.14 12.72
CA GLY A 1015 19.20 20.80 12.30
C GLY A 1015 18.38 20.03 13.34
N GLU A 1016 17.10 20.35 13.42
CA GLU A 1016 16.10 19.61 14.18
C GLU A 1016 14.99 19.11 13.25
N HIS A 1017 14.79 17.79 13.22
CA HIS A 1017 13.91 17.11 12.29
C HIS A 1017 12.94 16.22 13.05
N PHE A 1018 11.69 16.13 12.58
CA PHE A 1018 10.62 15.47 13.30
C PHE A 1018 9.74 14.68 12.33
N VAL A 1019 9.41 13.44 12.69
CA VAL A 1019 8.23 12.75 12.16
C VAL A 1019 7.14 12.83 13.22
N ALA A 1020 6.02 13.45 12.88
CA ALA A 1020 4.89 13.66 13.75
C ALA A 1020 3.67 12.83 13.30
N ALA A 1021 3.18 11.98 14.19
CA ALA A 1021 1.82 11.46 14.13
C ALA A 1021 0.79 12.61 14.29
N PRO A 1022 -0.49 12.40 13.92
CA PRO A 1022 -1.57 13.35 14.22
C PRO A 1022 -1.58 13.78 15.69
N SER A 1023 -1.82 15.06 15.93
CA SER A 1023 -1.87 15.71 17.25
C SER A 1023 -0.57 15.60 18.09
N ALA A 1024 0.54 15.10 17.52
CA ALA A 1024 1.77 14.87 18.26
C ALA A 1024 2.48 16.18 18.65
N ARG A 1025 3.02 16.20 19.87
CA ARG A 1025 3.90 17.27 20.37
C ARG A 1025 5.29 16.72 20.62
N LEU A 1026 6.27 17.19 19.86
CA LEU A 1026 7.69 16.81 20.00
C LEU A 1026 8.54 18.04 20.32
N SER A 1027 9.76 17.85 20.82
CA SER A 1027 10.71 18.94 21.11
C SER A 1027 12.16 18.46 21.05
N GLY A 1028 13.00 19.27 20.40
CA GLY A 1028 14.46 19.24 20.55
C GLY A 1028 14.94 20.41 21.41
N ASP A 1029 16.19 20.83 21.23
CA ASP A 1029 16.80 21.89 22.04
C ASP A 1029 16.29 23.27 21.66
N ARG A 1030 16.03 23.50 20.36
CA ARG A 1030 15.68 24.78 19.74
C ARG A 1030 14.25 24.84 19.24
N VAL A 1031 13.65 23.72 18.84
CA VAL A 1031 12.29 23.67 18.30
C VAL A 1031 11.36 22.89 19.24
N THR A 1032 10.11 23.34 19.33
CA THR A 1032 8.99 22.56 19.85
C THR A 1032 7.88 22.60 18.81
N ILE A 1033 7.42 21.43 18.37
CA ILE A 1033 6.32 21.33 17.41
C ILE A 1033 5.03 20.88 18.08
N ARG A 1034 3.89 21.32 17.55
CA ARG A 1034 2.56 20.73 17.77
C ARG A 1034 1.93 20.49 16.41
N ASN A 1035 1.88 19.23 15.98
CA ASN A 1035 1.27 18.84 14.71
C ASN A 1035 -0.27 18.83 14.83
N GLY A 1036 -0.94 19.11 13.72
CA GLY A 1036 -2.40 18.99 13.57
C GLY A 1036 -2.85 17.56 13.24
N ASP A 1037 -4.01 17.44 12.59
CA ASP A 1037 -4.76 16.19 12.48
C ASP A 1037 -4.26 15.20 11.40
N VAL A 1038 -3.17 15.53 10.68
CA VAL A 1038 -2.58 14.68 9.63
C VAL A 1038 -1.13 14.33 9.98
N PRO A 1039 -0.59 13.17 9.55
CA PRO A 1039 0.83 12.88 9.69
C PRO A 1039 1.68 13.92 8.93
N ALA A 1040 2.80 14.33 9.52
CA ALA A 1040 3.71 15.30 8.91
C ALA A 1040 5.17 14.98 9.21
N THR A 1041 6.05 15.26 8.25
CA THR A 1041 7.50 15.32 8.47
C THR A 1041 7.96 16.77 8.39
N LEU A 1042 8.72 17.22 9.39
CA LEU A 1042 9.27 18.56 9.48
C LEU A 1042 10.80 18.52 9.57
N SER A 1043 11.45 19.53 9.03
CA SER A 1043 12.89 19.74 9.20
C SER A 1043 13.18 21.23 9.32
N ILE A 1044 13.95 21.60 10.34
CA ILE A 1044 14.36 22.97 10.64
C ILE A 1044 15.88 22.95 10.63
N VAL A 1045 16.49 23.35 9.52
CA VAL A 1045 17.92 23.13 9.24
C VAL A 1045 18.63 24.41 8.80
N ALA A 1046 19.82 24.65 9.36
CA ALA A 1046 20.71 25.73 8.92
C ALA A 1046 21.21 25.45 7.50
N VAL A 1047 21.03 26.41 6.61
CA VAL A 1047 21.47 26.33 5.20
C VAL A 1047 22.98 26.55 5.09
N ASP A 1048 23.56 27.31 6.01
CA ASP A 1048 25.00 27.43 6.21
C ASP A 1048 25.54 26.31 7.12
N ASP A 1049 26.86 26.14 7.17
CA ASP A 1049 27.52 25.15 8.05
C ASP A 1049 27.52 25.56 9.54
N ALA A 1050 26.78 26.61 9.90
CA ALA A 1050 26.67 27.12 11.27
C ALA A 1050 25.62 26.35 12.09
N PRO A 1051 25.74 26.28 13.42
CA PRO A 1051 24.68 25.75 14.26
C PRO A 1051 23.40 26.59 14.22
N LEU A 1052 22.22 25.98 14.45
CA LEU A 1052 20.92 26.66 14.58
C LEU A 1052 20.92 27.79 15.64
N ALA A 1053 21.82 27.71 16.62
CA ALA A 1053 21.99 28.72 17.65
C ALA A 1053 22.65 30.02 17.13
N ALA A 1054 23.36 29.97 16.00
CA ALA A 1054 24.19 31.05 15.48
C ALA A 1054 23.87 31.47 14.03
N THR A 1055 23.33 30.56 13.21
CA THR A 1055 22.96 30.78 11.81
C THR A 1055 22.13 32.05 11.57
N ARG A 1056 22.15 32.52 10.31
CA ARG A 1056 21.30 33.61 9.81
C ARG A 1056 20.33 33.14 8.72
N ARG A 1057 20.34 31.87 8.32
CA ARG A 1057 19.52 31.32 7.23
C ARG A 1057 19.06 29.89 7.53
N ILE A 1058 17.77 29.73 7.77
CA ILE A 1058 17.15 28.44 8.13
C ILE A 1058 16.12 28.05 7.07
N LEU A 1059 16.24 26.82 6.57
CA LEU A 1059 15.20 26.13 5.81
C LEU A 1059 14.25 25.45 6.80
N VAL A 1060 12.95 25.69 6.66
CA VAL A 1060 11.90 24.92 7.34
C VAL A 1060 11.08 24.18 6.30
N THR A 1061 11.01 22.85 6.35
CA THR A 1061 10.05 22.07 5.55
C THR A 1061 8.89 21.57 6.41
N HIS A 1062 7.70 21.47 5.81
CA HIS A 1062 6.52 20.85 6.40
C HIS A 1062 5.83 20.00 5.33
N LEU A 1063 6.09 18.69 5.39
CA LEU A 1063 5.74 17.72 4.37
C LEU A 1063 4.63 16.81 4.88
N THR A 1064 3.42 16.96 4.32
CA THR A 1064 2.28 16.06 4.53
C THR A 1064 2.27 14.99 3.42
N ASN A 1065 1.26 15.01 2.55
CA ASN A 1065 1.11 14.13 1.41
C ASN A 1065 0.85 14.98 0.15
N SER A 1066 1.26 14.50 -1.02
CA SER A 1066 0.87 15.06 -2.30
C SER A 1066 0.45 13.96 -3.27
N LEU A 1067 -0.64 14.20 -4.01
CA LEU A 1067 -1.19 13.28 -5.00
C LEU A 1067 -1.74 14.08 -6.21
N PRO A 1068 -1.58 13.59 -7.44
CA PRO A 1068 -2.11 14.26 -8.63
C PRO A 1068 -3.65 14.28 -8.67
N ALA A 1069 -4.21 15.38 -9.17
CA ALA A 1069 -5.64 15.53 -9.36
C ALA A 1069 -6.19 14.48 -10.34
N GLY A 1070 -7.32 13.88 -9.96
CA GLY A 1070 -7.92 12.76 -10.68
C GLY A 1070 -7.28 11.40 -10.39
N ALA A 1071 -6.32 11.28 -9.47
CA ALA A 1071 -5.87 9.97 -8.98
C ALA A 1071 -7.06 9.18 -8.42
N ARG A 1072 -7.23 7.93 -8.86
CA ARG A 1072 -8.35 7.06 -8.49
C ARG A 1072 -7.87 5.85 -7.71
N PHE A 1073 -8.48 5.60 -6.56
CA PHE A 1073 -8.30 4.39 -5.76
C PHE A 1073 -9.64 3.63 -5.65
N GLU A 1074 -9.58 2.30 -5.48
CA GLU A 1074 -10.80 1.48 -5.33
C GLU A 1074 -11.57 1.81 -4.03
N HIS A 1075 -10.83 2.17 -2.98
CA HIS A 1075 -11.35 2.49 -1.65
C HIS A 1075 -10.67 3.74 -1.07
N THR A 1076 -11.23 4.28 0.01
CA THR A 1076 -10.74 5.49 0.70
C THR A 1076 -9.44 5.28 1.50
N ASP A 1077 -9.01 4.03 1.67
CA ASP A 1077 -7.76 3.66 2.36
C ASP A 1077 -6.50 3.91 1.51
N GLN A 1078 -6.66 4.23 0.22
CA GLN A 1078 -5.59 4.46 -0.76
C GLN A 1078 -4.67 3.25 -1.00
N LYS A 1079 -5.10 2.03 -0.66
CA LYS A 1079 -4.27 0.82 -0.82
C LYS A 1079 -4.25 0.24 -2.23
N LEU A 1080 -5.26 0.48 -3.07
CA LEU A 1080 -5.28 0.05 -4.47
C LEU A 1080 -5.47 1.24 -5.42
N LEU A 1081 -4.40 1.65 -6.10
CA LEU A 1081 -4.39 2.71 -7.10
C LEU A 1081 -4.85 2.17 -8.47
N LEU A 1082 -5.98 2.68 -8.96
CA LEU A 1082 -6.58 2.35 -10.26
C LEU A 1082 -6.05 3.26 -11.40
N GLY A 1083 -5.36 4.35 -11.07
CA GLY A 1083 -4.65 5.20 -12.03
C GLY A 1083 -4.37 6.61 -11.50
N TRP A 1084 -3.29 7.24 -11.99
CA TRP A 1084 -2.73 8.49 -11.46
C TRP A 1084 -3.52 9.77 -11.76
N GLY A 1085 -4.51 9.75 -12.66
CA GLY A 1085 -5.21 10.98 -13.05
C GLY A 1085 -4.43 11.78 -14.11
N LYS A 1086 -4.49 13.11 -14.05
CA LYS A 1086 -3.87 14.01 -15.06
C LYS A 1086 -3.16 15.24 -14.50
N GLY A 1087 -3.18 15.45 -13.18
CA GLY A 1087 -2.66 16.67 -12.58
C GLY A 1087 -3.65 17.84 -12.56
N PRO A 1088 -3.29 18.98 -11.95
CA PRO A 1088 -2.00 19.28 -11.31
C PRO A 1088 -1.75 18.44 -10.04
N HIS A 1089 -0.54 18.50 -9.49
CA HIS A 1089 -0.29 17.97 -8.15
C HIS A 1089 -1.18 18.68 -7.12
N LEU A 1090 -1.74 17.93 -6.19
CA LEU A 1090 -2.49 18.46 -5.05
C LEU A 1090 -1.75 18.12 -3.76
N VAL A 1091 -1.58 19.09 -2.86
CA VAL A 1091 -1.03 18.87 -1.51
C VAL A 1091 -2.16 18.71 -0.49
N GLN A 1092 -1.97 17.81 0.48
CA GLN A 1092 -2.90 17.59 1.58
C GLN A 1092 -2.77 18.71 2.61
N ARG A 1093 -3.91 19.27 3.04
CA ARG A 1093 -3.96 20.29 4.09
C ARG A 1093 -3.49 19.71 5.42
N GLY A 1094 -2.51 20.36 6.04
CA GLY A 1094 -2.06 20.14 7.41
C GLY A 1094 -1.49 21.43 7.99
N SER A 1095 -1.35 21.46 9.31
CA SER A 1095 -0.89 22.62 10.08
C SER A 1095 0.01 22.17 11.22
N THR A 1096 1.08 22.90 11.50
CA THR A 1096 1.94 22.68 12.68
C THR A 1096 2.29 24.02 13.35
N GLU A 1097 2.14 24.13 14.67
CA GLU A 1097 2.75 25.22 15.48
C GLU A 1097 4.22 24.88 15.72
N LEU A 1098 5.16 25.67 15.20
CA LEU A 1098 6.59 25.58 15.52
C LEU A 1098 6.98 26.73 16.46
N ALA A 1099 7.34 26.42 17.69
CA ALA A 1099 7.92 27.38 18.64
C ALA A 1099 9.46 27.27 18.65
N LEU A 1100 10.12 28.37 18.34
CA LEU A 1100 11.52 28.48 17.95
C LEU A 1100 12.34 29.29 18.97
N ARG A 1101 13.46 28.72 19.44
CA ARG A 1101 14.39 29.28 20.44
C ARG A 1101 15.71 29.72 19.80
N LEU A 1102 15.59 30.56 18.78
CA LEU A 1102 16.69 31.11 17.98
C LEU A 1102 17.44 32.23 18.73
N SER A 1103 18.58 32.66 18.20
CA SER A 1103 19.30 33.83 18.73
C SER A 1103 18.50 35.13 18.49
N PRO A 1104 18.63 36.15 19.35
CA PRO A 1104 17.97 37.44 19.17
C PRO A 1104 18.30 38.11 17.82
N GLY A 1105 17.34 38.88 17.31
CA GLY A 1105 17.41 39.61 16.05
C GLY A 1105 16.06 39.68 15.34
N ASP A 1106 15.95 40.54 14.33
CA ASP A 1106 14.73 40.81 13.57
C ASP A 1106 14.48 39.71 12.51
N TRP A 1107 14.15 38.51 12.99
CA TRP A 1107 13.83 37.37 12.12
C TRP A 1107 12.59 37.63 11.27
N ARG A 1108 12.71 37.33 9.97
CA ARG A 1108 11.61 37.32 9.00
C ARG A 1108 11.46 35.93 8.40
N ALA A 1109 10.25 35.42 8.32
CA ALA A 1109 9.92 34.14 7.70
C ALA A 1109 9.22 34.37 6.35
N TRP A 1110 9.50 33.51 5.38
CA TRP A 1110 8.94 33.58 4.04
C TRP A 1110 8.43 32.20 3.64
N ALA A 1111 7.21 32.08 3.11
CA ALA A 1111 6.83 30.90 2.36
C ALA A 1111 7.60 30.89 1.03
N VAL A 1112 8.11 29.72 0.64
CA VAL A 1112 8.81 29.53 -0.63
C VAL A 1112 8.10 28.55 -1.55
N ASP A 1113 8.28 28.74 -2.85
CA ASP A 1113 7.79 27.81 -3.89
C ASP A 1113 8.69 26.58 -4.06
N ALA A 1114 8.38 25.70 -5.02
CA ALA A 1114 9.19 24.51 -5.31
C ALA A 1114 10.62 24.82 -5.81
N SER A 1115 10.85 26.04 -6.34
CA SER A 1115 12.18 26.52 -6.76
C SER A 1115 13.00 27.17 -5.64
N GLY A 1116 12.37 27.43 -4.49
CA GLY A 1116 12.94 28.10 -3.32
C GLY A 1116 12.84 29.63 -3.38
N GLU A 1117 12.07 30.21 -4.29
CA GLU A 1117 11.81 31.64 -4.33
C GLU A 1117 10.84 32.05 -3.22
N ARG A 1118 11.14 33.18 -2.56
CA ARG A 1118 10.29 33.79 -1.54
C ARG A 1118 9.04 34.39 -2.20
N VAL A 1119 7.89 33.74 -2.04
CA VAL A 1119 6.62 34.18 -2.65
C VAL A 1119 5.76 35.04 -1.72
N ARG A 1120 5.83 34.83 -0.40
CA ARG A 1120 5.04 35.56 0.60
C ARG A 1120 5.77 35.65 1.93
N GLU A 1121 5.74 36.80 2.59
CA GLU A 1121 6.20 36.93 3.98
C GLU A 1121 5.17 36.32 4.95
N VAL A 1122 5.64 35.52 5.90
CA VAL A 1122 4.79 34.83 6.88
C VAL A 1122 5.06 35.43 8.26
N LYS A 1123 4.00 35.96 8.89
CA LYS A 1123 4.12 36.68 10.16
C LYS A 1123 4.50 35.74 11.31
N LEU A 1124 5.75 35.84 11.77
CA LEU A 1124 6.17 35.25 13.04
C LEU A 1124 5.41 35.93 14.21
N GLN A 1125 4.99 35.11 15.17
CA GLN A 1125 4.33 35.57 16.39
C GLN A 1125 5.32 35.51 17.57
N HIS A 1126 5.18 36.39 18.57
CA HIS A 1126 5.96 36.31 19.81
C HIS A 1126 5.08 35.74 20.93
N LYS A 1127 5.51 34.61 21.51
CA LYS A 1127 4.75 33.86 22.53
C LYS A 1127 5.74 33.31 23.56
N ASN A 1128 5.62 33.73 24.82
CA ASN A 1128 6.49 33.28 25.92
C ASN A 1128 8.01 33.39 25.62
N ASN A 1129 8.46 34.53 25.09
CA ASN A 1129 9.83 34.78 24.62
C ASN A 1129 10.34 33.82 23.52
N GLN A 1130 9.44 33.14 22.80
CA GLN A 1130 9.76 32.32 21.63
C GLN A 1130 9.14 32.93 20.36
N LEU A 1131 9.82 32.77 19.24
CA LEU A 1131 9.25 33.04 17.91
C LEU A 1131 8.38 31.85 17.52
N VAL A 1132 7.17 32.10 17.03
CA VAL A 1132 6.24 31.05 16.59
C VAL A 1132 5.91 31.22 15.12
N LEU A 1133 6.18 30.17 14.35
CA LEU A 1133 5.73 29.98 12.98
C LEU A 1133 4.54 29.03 12.99
N ILE A 1134 3.46 29.38 12.28
CA ILE A 1134 2.41 28.43 11.92
C ILE A 1134 2.73 27.94 10.51
N ALA A 1135 3.06 26.67 10.38
CA ALA A 1135 3.35 26.04 9.10
C ALA A 1135 2.08 25.36 8.56
N ASP A 1136 1.24 26.10 7.85
CA ASP A 1136 0.10 25.55 7.11
C ASP A 1136 0.52 25.14 5.70
N THR A 1137 0.18 23.94 5.23
CA THR A 1137 0.47 23.55 3.82
C THR A 1137 -0.47 24.22 2.81
N VAL A 1138 -1.67 24.62 3.27
CA VAL A 1138 -2.69 25.28 2.45
C VAL A 1138 -3.32 26.42 3.24
N THR A 1139 -3.20 27.62 2.70
CA THR A 1139 -3.75 28.89 3.20
C THR A 1139 -4.68 29.51 2.15
N ASP A 1140 -5.50 30.49 2.53
CA ASP A 1140 -6.33 31.24 1.58
C ASP A 1140 -5.50 32.03 0.56
N GLU A 1141 -4.24 32.34 0.92
CA GLU A 1141 -3.23 32.96 0.06
C GLU A 1141 -2.38 31.96 -0.75
N GLY A 1142 -2.76 30.67 -0.79
CA GLY A 1142 -2.11 29.64 -1.61
C GLY A 1142 -1.48 28.47 -0.83
N THR A 1143 -0.67 27.66 -1.52
CA THR A 1143 -0.07 26.43 -1.00
C THR A 1143 1.44 26.52 -0.85
N GLN A 1144 2.01 25.90 0.19
CA GLN A 1144 3.45 25.84 0.42
C GLN A 1144 3.85 24.52 1.11
N LEU A 1145 5.10 24.10 0.91
CA LEU A 1145 5.71 22.93 1.57
C LEU A 1145 7.01 23.28 2.31
N ALA A 1146 7.51 24.50 2.14
CA ALA A 1146 8.75 24.98 2.75
C ALA A 1146 8.70 26.50 3.02
N TYR A 1147 9.60 26.93 3.90
CA TYR A 1147 9.77 28.32 4.32
C TYR A 1147 11.27 28.63 4.48
N GLU A 1148 11.64 29.90 4.28
CA GLU A 1148 12.96 30.43 4.57
C GLU A 1148 12.87 31.45 5.71
N LEU A 1149 13.67 31.25 6.77
CA LEU A 1149 13.82 32.19 7.88
C LEU A 1149 15.19 32.88 7.79
N THR A 1150 15.22 34.22 7.86
CA THR A 1150 16.47 35.01 7.84
C THR A 1150 16.48 36.16 8.83
N ARG A 1151 17.69 36.55 9.28
CA ARG A 1151 17.98 37.74 10.10
C ARG A 1151 19.30 38.39 9.68
#